data_AF-A0AAV9HXS9-F1
#
_entry.id   AF-A0AAV9HXS9-F1
#
_cell.length_a   1.000
_cell.length_b   1.000
_cell.length_c   1.000
_cell.angle_alpha   90.00
_cell.angle_beta   90.00
_cell.angle_gamma   90.00
#
_symmetry.space_group_name_H-M   'P 1'
#
loop_
_entity.id
_entity.type
_entity.pdbx_description
1 polymer ?
#
loop_
_entity_poly.entity_id
_entity_poly.type
_entity_poly.pdbx_seq_one_letter_code
_entity_poly.pdbx_strand_id
1 'polypeptide(L)'
;MGTFMLLARPRRPPTRADFEIAIICALTIEADAVSALFDHHWDDDGPTYGKAANDPNTYSTGAIGRHNVILAHMPGMGKASAAAVAANCRVSFPSIRLALVVGVCGVVPFRTDNGKTAETVLGDVVISSGVVQYDLGRRLPERFVVKDTLLEVLGRPNAEVRSLLAKLNGLRDRKMLQGKMAGYMDVLRGEPELAAVYPGATQDRLFEATYRHVSEGMSCEECACDGELVSRTRLEQGNGQPAVHFGLIASGDTVMKSGEDRDAIARQTGVIGFEMESAGVWDVFPCVVIKGACDYADSHKTKVWQRYAAATAAACMKAFLGHWMPSRTDRAALPCYYILLPENRRFVGRDRALDTLKAMLFVRKEWRKAAIVGLGGVGKTQVALRLAYWAKKHQPEFSIFWVPALSKATFDQAFAAMARKLPIQTGGADDDPKESVRRYLSSEAAGPWLLVVDNADDKDILFGSADTPGGISQYLPDSDDGLTLFTTRSREVAVSVTGSDVIELHEMDPPEAAEFLEKSLIQKDMLRDEAVTAELLEQLTYLPLAIAQAAAYMNIKQVPLAEYLDLLHGTRQDIVSLMSTEFRDHTRYLGAQNAVAATWLVSFDQIRKSDKAAADLLSFISCIEPKGIPQTLLPGSESTVQLADAIGTLCAYAFLTRRGNSKVFDMHSLVHLATRIWVQREGLTATTDEKATRHLAMVFPTDDYSNRNVWREYLPHALRVLQHSKQLDIEEKCSLFYWVGRCMRVDGRIKEAVRNLEEACQWRSRHNTKDHPLRLQSQHTLAIAYHANGQVKDAIALLKQVITIRAKTLAEDHPDRLASQHELAAAYHANGQVKDAIALLKQVITIRAKTLAEDHPDRLASQHVLASAYLTNGQVKDAIALLEQVITIEAKTLAEDHPDRLISQHELASAYHANGQVKDAIALLEQVITIEAKTLAKDHPDRLASQHELASAYHANGQVKDAIALLEQVITIRAKTLAEDHPDRLISQHELASAYHANGQVKDAIALLEQVITIEAKTLAEDHPDRLASQHVLAIAYHANGQVKDAIALLKQVITIRAKTLAEDHPDRLISQQWLTYMLKTADQDKYTT
;
A
#
# COMPACT_ATOMS: atom_id res chain seq x y z
N MET A 1 -8.24 43.61 -59.25
CA MET A 1 -8.49 43.63 -57.80
C MET A 1 -8.12 42.26 -57.24
N GLY A 2 -6.88 42.13 -56.76
CA GLY A 2 -6.31 40.88 -56.26
C GLY A 2 -6.43 40.80 -54.75
N THR A 3 -6.83 39.62 -54.29
CA THR A 3 -7.17 39.20 -52.94
C THR A 3 -6.03 39.46 -51.94
N PHE A 4 -6.23 40.37 -50.98
CA PHE A 4 -5.39 40.45 -49.78
C PHE A 4 -5.76 39.29 -48.85
N MET A 5 -4.94 38.23 -48.84
CA MET A 5 -4.87 37.33 -47.68
C MET A 5 -4.42 38.16 -46.48
N LEU A 6 -5.29 38.32 -45.48
CA LEU A 6 -4.91 38.71 -44.13
C LEU A 6 -3.89 37.66 -43.63
N LEU A 7 -2.59 37.96 -43.74
CA LEU A 7 -1.55 37.24 -43.04
C LEU A 7 -1.84 37.35 -41.55
N ALA A 8 -2.10 36.21 -40.91
CA ALA A 8 -2.31 36.14 -39.47
C ALA A 8 -1.11 36.80 -38.77
N ARG A 9 -1.39 37.75 -37.86
CA ARG A 9 -0.36 38.44 -37.06
C ARG A 9 0.52 37.38 -36.39
N PRO A 10 1.86 37.41 -36.57
CA PRO A 10 2.73 36.41 -35.96
C PRO A 10 2.59 36.45 -34.43
N ARG A 11 2.72 35.29 -33.78
CA ARG A 11 2.58 35.21 -32.32
C ARG A 11 3.83 35.81 -31.66
N ARG A 12 3.63 36.76 -30.75
CA ARG A 12 4.72 37.36 -29.95
C ARG A 12 5.52 36.25 -29.24
N PRO A 13 6.86 36.22 -29.41
CA PRO A 13 7.73 35.29 -28.69
C PRO A 13 7.55 35.44 -27.17
N PRO A 14 7.37 34.35 -26.40
CA PRO A 14 7.12 34.47 -24.97
C PRO A 14 8.37 34.92 -24.19
N THR A 15 9.58 34.59 -24.65
CA THR A 15 10.82 34.88 -23.95
C THR A 15 11.96 35.28 -24.89
N ARG A 16 13.09 35.74 -24.32
CA ARG A 16 14.33 36.00 -25.08
C ARG A 16 14.96 34.73 -25.66
N ALA A 17 14.61 33.55 -25.17
CA ALA A 17 15.10 32.27 -25.68
C ALA A 17 14.42 31.86 -26.99
N ASP A 18 13.41 32.59 -27.44
CA ASP A 18 12.67 32.29 -28.67
C ASP A 18 13.19 33.07 -29.89
N PHE A 19 14.28 33.81 -29.72
CA PHE A 19 15.02 34.48 -30.79
C PHE A 19 16.19 33.61 -31.23
N GLU A 20 16.17 33.19 -32.50
CA GLU A 20 17.16 32.26 -33.05
C GLU A 20 18.15 32.92 -34.02
N ILE A 21 17.87 34.17 -34.44
CA ILE A 21 18.66 34.91 -35.43
C ILE A 21 19.12 36.24 -34.83
N ALA A 22 20.43 36.48 -34.89
CA ALA A 22 21.03 37.78 -34.58
C ALA A 22 21.43 38.48 -35.88
N ILE A 23 21.07 39.74 -36.04
CA ILE A 23 21.57 40.61 -37.10
C ILE A 23 22.44 41.68 -36.46
N ILE A 24 23.66 41.86 -36.97
CA ILE A 24 24.65 42.77 -36.42
C ILE A 24 25.04 43.75 -37.52
N CYS A 25 24.82 45.04 -37.25
CA CYS A 25 25.13 46.15 -38.16
C CYS A 25 26.09 47.13 -37.50
N ALA A 26 27.09 47.59 -38.24
CA ALA A 26 28.15 48.45 -37.75
C ALA A 26 27.76 49.94 -37.78
N LEU A 27 26.96 50.32 -38.78
CA LEU A 27 26.52 51.69 -39.02
C LEU A 27 25.00 51.80 -38.90
N THR A 28 24.52 52.97 -38.46
CA THR A 28 23.08 53.25 -38.36
C THR A 28 22.37 53.10 -39.71
N ILE A 29 22.97 53.55 -40.81
CA ILE A 29 22.39 53.39 -42.16
C ILE A 29 22.18 51.93 -42.57
N GLU A 30 22.97 51.00 -42.02
CA GLU A 30 22.82 49.56 -42.25
C GLU A 30 21.68 49.01 -41.40
N ALA A 31 21.64 49.40 -40.13
CA ALA A 31 20.58 49.03 -39.20
C ALA A 31 19.20 49.54 -39.65
N ASP A 32 19.10 50.77 -40.15
CA ASP A 32 17.87 51.37 -40.66
C ASP A 32 17.33 50.58 -41.87
N ALA A 33 18.21 50.20 -42.81
CA ALA A 33 17.84 49.38 -43.95
C ALA A 33 17.37 47.96 -43.57
N VAL A 34 17.98 47.37 -42.54
CA VAL A 34 17.54 46.07 -41.99
C VAL A 34 16.19 46.22 -41.27
N SER A 35 16.03 47.25 -40.45
CA SER A 35 14.85 47.50 -39.64
C SER A 35 13.61 47.74 -40.51
N ALA A 36 13.75 48.51 -41.60
CA ALA A 36 12.68 48.73 -42.58
C ALA A 36 12.20 47.45 -43.30
N LEU A 37 12.95 46.35 -43.19
CA LEU A 37 12.58 45.05 -43.74
C LEU A 37 12.00 44.08 -42.70
N PHE A 38 11.78 44.50 -41.46
CA PHE A 38 11.02 43.69 -40.50
C PHE A 38 9.58 43.53 -40.99
N ASP A 39 9.06 42.30 -40.95
CA ASP A 39 7.64 42.05 -41.21
C ASP A 39 6.79 42.49 -40.02
N HIS A 40 7.39 42.53 -38.83
CA HIS A 40 6.76 42.97 -37.59
C HIS A 40 7.82 43.44 -36.58
N HIS A 41 7.54 44.51 -35.84
CA HIS A 41 8.38 45.00 -34.73
C HIS A 41 7.77 44.58 -33.40
N TRP A 42 8.51 43.81 -32.60
CA TRP A 42 8.03 43.39 -31.29
C TRP A 42 8.22 44.47 -30.22
N ASP A 43 9.12 45.42 -30.44
CA ASP A 43 9.32 46.53 -29.52
C ASP A 43 8.08 47.44 -29.42
N ASP A 44 7.20 47.43 -30.43
CA ASP A 44 5.96 48.22 -30.47
C ASP A 44 4.79 47.55 -29.72
N ASP A 45 4.87 46.23 -29.48
CA ASP A 45 3.77 45.43 -28.92
C ASP A 45 3.99 45.12 -27.42
N GLY A 46 3.87 46.11 -26.53
CA GLY A 46 3.94 45.88 -25.08
C GLY A 46 5.37 45.95 -24.50
N PRO A 47 5.66 45.31 -23.35
CA PRO A 47 6.93 45.52 -22.67
C PRO A 47 8.13 44.95 -23.44
N THR A 48 9.22 45.70 -23.47
CA THR A 48 10.49 45.30 -24.11
C THR A 48 11.01 44.00 -23.50
N TYR A 49 11.62 43.13 -24.32
CA TYR A 49 12.23 41.88 -23.84
C TYR A 49 13.39 42.06 -22.86
N GLY A 50 13.94 43.27 -22.75
CA GLY A 50 15.09 43.59 -21.92
C GLY A 50 16.37 42.89 -22.39
N LYS A 51 17.36 42.84 -21.51
CA LYS A 51 18.67 42.22 -21.74
C LYS A 51 19.21 41.64 -20.43
N ALA A 52 20.24 40.80 -20.52
CA ALA A 52 20.88 40.22 -19.34
C ALA A 52 21.54 41.30 -18.47
N ALA A 53 21.72 40.99 -17.19
CA ALA A 53 22.44 41.87 -16.28
C ALA A 53 23.87 42.14 -16.81
N ASN A 54 24.30 43.40 -16.78
CA ASN A 54 25.59 43.89 -17.28
C ASN A 54 25.81 43.81 -18.80
N ASP A 55 24.78 43.54 -19.60
CA ASP A 55 24.87 43.67 -21.05
C ASP A 55 24.81 45.17 -21.47
N PRO A 56 25.89 45.73 -22.06
CA PRO A 56 25.89 47.13 -22.50
C PRO A 56 25.18 47.37 -23.84
N ASN A 57 24.82 46.33 -24.60
CA ASN A 57 24.29 46.46 -25.95
C ASN A 57 22.87 47.02 -26.01
N THR A 58 22.50 47.53 -27.19
CA THR A 58 21.12 47.94 -27.51
C THR A 58 20.59 47.10 -28.66
N TYR A 59 19.36 46.61 -28.51
CA TYR A 59 18.71 45.71 -29.46
C TYR A 59 17.37 46.28 -29.92
N SER A 60 17.05 46.01 -31.18
CA SER A 60 15.68 46.04 -31.68
C SER A 60 15.20 44.61 -31.90
N THR A 61 13.94 44.31 -31.60
CA THR A 61 13.36 42.98 -31.72
C THR A 61 12.23 42.96 -32.75
N GLY A 62 12.23 41.96 -33.62
CA GLY A 62 11.22 41.84 -34.67
C GLY A 62 11.09 40.45 -35.27
N ALA A 63 10.34 40.36 -36.36
CA ALA A 63 10.16 39.14 -37.13
C ALA A 63 10.51 39.38 -38.60
N ILE A 64 11.22 38.41 -39.20
CA ILE A 64 11.46 38.35 -40.65
C ILE A 64 11.07 36.95 -41.14
N GLY A 65 10.02 36.88 -41.94
CA GLY A 65 9.39 35.69 -42.44
C GLY A 65 8.87 34.82 -41.29
N ARG A 66 9.57 33.71 -41.05
CA ARG A 66 9.24 32.75 -39.99
C ARG A 66 10.11 32.90 -38.74
N HIS A 67 11.08 33.81 -38.77
CA HIS A 67 12.15 33.88 -37.78
C HIS A 67 11.92 35.07 -36.86
N ASN A 68 12.05 34.85 -35.56
CA ASN A 68 12.20 35.93 -34.59
C ASN A 68 13.66 36.39 -34.61
N VAL A 69 13.87 37.67 -34.88
CA VAL A 69 15.18 38.26 -35.09
C VAL A 69 15.46 39.33 -34.03
N ILE A 70 16.72 39.43 -33.64
CA ILE A 70 17.24 40.59 -32.93
C ILE A 70 18.18 41.36 -33.85
N LEU A 71 18.10 42.69 -33.84
CA LEU A 71 19.03 43.60 -34.49
C LEU A 71 19.87 44.27 -33.40
N ALA A 72 21.17 43.96 -33.37
CA ALA A 72 22.12 44.55 -32.45
C ALA A 72 22.77 45.80 -33.08
N HIS A 73 22.68 46.92 -32.37
CA HIS A 73 23.28 48.19 -32.79
C HIS A 73 24.69 48.32 -32.22
N MET A 74 25.70 48.32 -33.09
CA MET A 74 27.09 48.43 -32.66
C MET A 74 27.45 49.89 -32.27
N PRO A 75 28.22 50.10 -31.19
CA PRO A 75 28.66 51.44 -30.78
C PRO A 75 29.77 52.03 -31.69
N GLY A 76 30.39 51.21 -32.53
CA GLY A 76 31.43 51.61 -33.48
C GLY A 76 31.94 50.42 -34.30
N MET A 77 32.63 50.70 -35.41
CA MET A 77 33.22 49.70 -36.31
C MET A 77 34.44 48.99 -35.69
N GLY A 78 34.81 47.83 -36.24
CA GLY A 78 36.00 47.07 -35.85
C GLY A 78 35.71 45.76 -35.12
N LYS A 79 36.69 44.85 -35.14
CA LYS A 79 36.53 43.47 -34.66
C LYS A 79 36.30 43.39 -33.16
N ALA A 80 36.98 44.23 -32.38
CA ALA A 80 36.84 44.27 -30.92
C ALA A 80 35.42 44.70 -30.49
N SER A 81 34.87 45.72 -31.16
CA SER A 81 33.49 46.17 -30.94
C SER A 81 32.50 45.06 -31.32
N ALA A 82 32.69 44.45 -32.49
CA ALA A 82 31.84 43.35 -32.97
C ALA A 82 31.87 42.13 -32.02
N ALA A 83 33.04 41.76 -31.52
CA ALA A 83 33.21 40.66 -30.57
C ALA A 83 32.51 40.93 -29.23
N ALA A 84 32.62 42.15 -28.70
CA ALA A 84 31.93 42.56 -27.47
C ALA A 84 30.40 42.53 -27.65
N VAL A 85 29.91 43.02 -28.80
CA VAL A 85 28.47 42.99 -29.11
C VAL A 85 27.98 41.54 -29.23
N ALA A 86 28.70 40.69 -29.96
CA ALA A 86 28.33 39.29 -30.14
C ALA A 86 28.36 38.52 -28.81
N ALA A 87 29.40 38.67 -27.99
CA ALA A 87 29.55 37.95 -26.72
C ALA A 87 28.40 38.26 -25.76
N ASN A 88 28.08 39.54 -25.58
CA ASN A 88 26.97 39.96 -24.71
C ASN A 88 25.60 39.60 -25.31
N CYS A 89 25.47 39.64 -26.65
CA CYS A 89 24.28 39.14 -27.35
C CYS A 89 23.99 37.68 -27.03
N ARG A 90 25.02 36.83 -26.97
CA ARG A 90 24.86 35.41 -26.63
C ARG A 90 24.34 35.20 -25.21
N VAL A 91 24.69 36.09 -24.29
CA VAL A 91 24.19 36.05 -22.91
C VAL A 91 22.73 36.54 -22.85
N SER A 92 22.39 37.58 -23.60
CA SER A 92 21.03 38.14 -23.60
C SER A 92 20.01 37.31 -24.37
N PHE A 93 20.44 36.64 -25.44
CA PHE A 93 19.62 35.81 -26.30
C PHE A 93 20.32 34.44 -26.46
N PRO A 94 20.04 33.48 -25.55
CA PRO A 94 20.84 32.26 -25.45
C PRO A 94 20.63 31.28 -26.61
N SER A 95 19.54 31.41 -27.36
CA SER A 95 19.13 30.48 -28.41
C SER A 95 19.53 30.91 -29.82
N ILE A 96 20.37 31.94 -29.97
CA ILE A 96 20.84 32.38 -31.29
C ILE A 96 21.63 31.26 -31.97
N ARG A 97 21.10 30.76 -33.09
CA ARG A 97 21.71 29.69 -33.90
C ARG A 97 22.51 30.22 -35.07
N LEU A 98 22.16 31.41 -35.56
CA LEU A 98 22.81 32.05 -36.69
C LEU A 98 22.92 33.56 -36.44
N ALA A 99 24.13 34.09 -36.59
CA ALA A 99 24.38 35.52 -36.68
C ALA A 99 24.56 35.93 -38.16
N LEU A 100 23.98 37.07 -38.53
CA LEU A 100 24.17 37.71 -39.83
C LEU A 100 24.87 39.04 -39.61
N VAL A 101 26.08 39.18 -40.14
CA VAL A 101 26.79 40.47 -40.16
C VAL A 101 26.42 41.17 -41.45
N VAL A 102 25.56 42.19 -41.35
CA VAL A 102 24.93 42.86 -42.49
C VAL A 102 25.42 44.30 -42.57
N GLY A 103 25.85 44.72 -43.75
CA GLY A 103 26.33 46.08 -43.93
C GLY A 103 26.98 46.33 -45.27
N VAL A 104 27.93 47.25 -45.32
CA VAL A 104 28.69 47.58 -46.53
C VAL A 104 30.15 47.12 -46.45
N CYS A 105 30.76 46.90 -47.60
CA CYS A 105 32.18 46.57 -47.71
C CYS A 105 32.83 47.22 -48.94
N GLY A 106 34.16 47.23 -48.94
CA GLY A 106 34.93 47.41 -50.16
C GLY A 106 35.07 46.09 -50.90
N VAL A 107 34.99 46.08 -52.23
CA VAL A 107 35.03 44.83 -53.01
C VAL A 107 36.26 44.72 -53.90
N VAL A 108 36.64 43.47 -54.20
CA VAL A 108 37.64 43.18 -55.22
C VAL A 108 36.96 43.22 -56.59
N PRO A 109 37.41 44.09 -57.52
CA PRO A 109 36.68 44.38 -58.75
C PRO A 109 36.64 43.20 -59.74
N PHE A 110 37.68 42.38 -59.77
CA PHE A 110 37.83 41.25 -60.67
C PHE A 110 38.35 40.01 -59.95
N ARG A 111 37.73 38.85 -60.21
CA ARG A 111 38.20 37.54 -59.76
C ARG A 111 38.29 36.57 -60.94
N THR A 112 39.30 35.71 -60.96
CA THR A 112 39.41 34.63 -61.95
C THR A 112 38.95 33.31 -61.35
N ASP A 113 37.82 32.77 -61.84
CA ASP A 113 37.31 31.45 -61.44
C ASP A 113 37.33 30.50 -62.65
N ASN A 114 38.10 29.42 -62.60
CA ASN A 114 38.16 28.38 -63.66
C ASN A 114 38.36 28.95 -65.08
N GLY A 115 39.19 29.98 -65.23
CA GLY A 115 39.48 30.63 -66.50
C GLY A 115 38.44 31.65 -66.98
N LYS A 116 37.41 31.97 -66.17
CA LYS A 116 36.46 33.06 -66.44
C LYS A 116 36.62 34.18 -65.42
N THR A 117 36.69 35.42 -65.91
CA THR A 117 36.75 36.61 -65.06
C THR A 117 35.33 36.97 -64.57
N ALA A 118 35.11 36.92 -63.27
CA ALA A 118 33.90 37.40 -62.61
C ALA A 118 34.07 38.87 -62.21
N GLU A 119 33.09 39.68 -62.61
CA GLU A 119 33.08 41.15 -62.48
C GLU A 119 32.14 41.57 -61.33
N THR A 120 32.67 42.26 -60.31
CA THR A 120 31.90 42.80 -59.17
C THR A 120 31.76 44.31 -59.30
N VAL A 121 30.54 44.83 -59.43
CA VAL A 121 30.26 46.27 -59.56
C VAL A 121 29.68 46.85 -58.27
N LEU A 122 29.68 48.18 -58.11
CA LEU A 122 29.11 48.82 -56.93
C LEU A 122 27.60 48.56 -56.84
N GLY A 123 27.12 48.33 -55.62
CA GLY A 123 25.76 47.88 -55.32
C GLY A 123 25.54 46.37 -55.36
N ASP A 124 26.45 45.58 -55.95
CA ASP A 124 26.44 44.12 -55.81
C ASP A 124 26.55 43.69 -54.34
N VAL A 125 26.17 42.45 -54.03
CA VAL A 125 26.22 41.89 -52.67
C VAL A 125 27.18 40.71 -52.61
N VAL A 126 28.00 40.67 -51.58
CA VAL A 126 28.91 39.58 -51.25
C VAL A 126 28.36 38.79 -50.08
N ILE A 127 28.27 37.46 -50.22
CA ILE A 127 27.94 36.51 -49.15
C ILE A 127 29.19 35.68 -48.83
N SER A 128 29.60 35.67 -47.57
CA SER A 128 30.81 34.94 -47.15
C SER A 128 30.66 33.42 -47.27
N SER A 129 31.62 32.77 -47.91
CA SER A 129 31.89 31.33 -47.73
C SER A 129 32.86 31.04 -46.57
N GLY A 130 33.47 32.09 -46.02
CA GLY A 130 34.42 32.08 -44.90
C GLY A 130 35.00 33.48 -44.68
N VAL A 131 35.67 33.69 -43.55
CA VAL A 131 36.31 34.96 -43.19
C VAL A 131 37.80 34.77 -42.99
N VAL A 132 38.60 35.70 -43.49
CA VAL A 132 40.06 35.72 -43.38
C VAL A 132 40.47 36.96 -42.59
N GLN A 133 41.07 36.76 -41.41
CA GLN A 133 41.61 37.88 -40.63
C GLN A 133 43.00 38.29 -41.14
N TYR A 134 43.01 39.15 -42.17
CA TYR A 134 44.23 39.46 -42.93
C TYR A 134 45.25 40.32 -42.18
N ASP A 135 44.87 40.93 -41.06
CA ASP A 135 45.72 41.78 -40.24
C ASP A 135 46.21 41.11 -38.94
N LEU A 136 45.92 39.80 -38.77
CA LEU A 136 46.46 39.00 -37.68
C LEU A 136 47.77 38.36 -38.11
N GLY A 137 48.89 38.82 -37.57
CA GLY A 137 50.19 38.42 -38.10
C GLY A 137 51.37 39.09 -37.43
N ARG A 138 52.55 38.87 -38.01
CA ARG A 138 53.81 39.48 -37.57
C ARG A 138 54.22 40.55 -38.57
N ARG A 139 54.49 41.77 -38.09
CA ARG A 139 55.09 42.83 -38.90
C ARG A 139 56.61 42.67 -38.90
N LEU A 140 57.18 42.41 -40.07
CA LEU A 140 58.62 42.47 -40.33
C LEU A 140 58.95 43.81 -40.99
N PRO A 141 60.23 44.25 -41.00
CA PRO A 141 60.63 45.55 -41.56
C PRO A 141 60.10 45.83 -42.99
N GLU A 142 60.03 44.83 -43.86
CA GLU A 142 59.63 44.99 -45.27
C GLU A 142 58.31 44.29 -45.64
N ARG A 143 57.70 43.51 -44.74
CA ARG A 143 56.48 42.75 -45.05
C ARG A 143 55.66 42.39 -43.83
N PHE A 144 54.37 42.19 -44.05
CA PHE A 144 53.48 41.59 -43.07
C PHE A 144 53.30 40.10 -43.36
N VAL A 145 53.45 39.25 -42.35
CA VAL A 145 53.23 37.81 -42.47
C VAL A 145 52.00 37.44 -41.67
N VAL A 146 50.92 37.06 -42.36
CA VAL A 146 49.66 36.61 -41.75
C VAL A 146 49.90 35.32 -40.99
N LYS A 147 49.27 35.18 -39.82
CA LYS A 147 49.23 33.93 -39.06
C LYS A 147 48.21 32.99 -39.70
N ASP A 148 48.67 31.82 -40.14
CA ASP A 148 47.88 30.85 -40.92
C ASP A 148 47.82 29.46 -40.27
N THR A 149 48.17 29.35 -38.98
CA THR A 149 48.13 28.09 -38.25
C THR A 149 46.70 27.68 -37.89
N LEU A 150 46.44 26.37 -37.76
CA LEU A 150 45.10 25.82 -37.45
C LEU A 150 44.46 26.40 -36.18
N LEU A 151 45.26 26.84 -35.19
CA LEU A 151 44.77 27.44 -33.94
C LEU A 151 44.48 28.94 -34.07
N GLU A 152 44.99 29.60 -35.11
CA GLU A 152 44.92 31.05 -35.30
C GLU A 152 44.02 31.43 -36.48
N VAL A 153 43.67 30.47 -37.36
CA VAL A 153 42.76 30.66 -38.48
C VAL A 153 41.32 30.44 -38.04
N LEU A 154 40.45 31.39 -38.38
CA LEU A 154 39.01 31.26 -38.20
C LEU A 154 38.49 30.00 -38.91
N GLY A 155 37.81 29.15 -38.15
CA GLY A 155 37.33 27.86 -38.66
C GLY A 155 36.33 28.02 -39.81
N ARG A 156 36.17 26.94 -40.59
CA ARG A 156 35.12 26.88 -41.63
C ARG A 156 33.72 27.06 -41.02
N PRO A 157 32.74 27.63 -41.77
CA PRO A 157 31.36 27.66 -41.30
C PRO A 157 30.85 26.25 -40.99
N ASN A 158 29.86 26.16 -40.10
CA ASN A 158 29.25 24.90 -39.72
C ASN A 158 28.60 24.18 -40.94
N ALA A 159 28.28 22.89 -40.79
CA ALA A 159 27.78 22.08 -41.90
C ALA A 159 26.46 22.59 -42.50
N GLU A 160 25.57 23.14 -41.66
CA GLU A 160 24.27 23.67 -42.09
C GLU A 160 24.43 24.90 -42.98
N VAL A 161 25.23 25.88 -42.53
CA VAL A 161 25.54 27.08 -43.31
C VAL A 161 26.22 26.68 -44.62
N ARG A 162 27.22 25.78 -44.59
CA ARG A 162 27.90 25.34 -45.82
C ARG A 162 26.96 24.65 -46.81
N SER A 163 26.05 23.81 -46.32
CA SER A 163 25.07 23.13 -47.19
C SER A 163 24.11 24.13 -47.83
N LEU A 164 23.62 25.11 -47.07
CA LEU A 164 22.76 26.16 -47.61
C LEU A 164 23.50 27.04 -48.64
N LEU A 165 24.73 27.47 -48.33
CA LEU A 165 25.54 28.27 -49.25
C LEU A 165 25.82 27.52 -50.56
N ALA A 166 26.11 26.20 -50.49
CA ALA A 166 26.27 25.37 -51.67
C ALA A 166 25.00 25.33 -52.54
N LYS A 167 23.82 25.24 -51.90
CA LYS A 167 22.52 25.31 -52.59
C LYS A 167 22.29 26.69 -53.22
N LEU A 168 22.47 27.77 -52.48
CA LEU A 168 22.26 29.15 -52.94
C LEU A 168 23.23 29.58 -54.04
N ASN A 169 24.43 28.99 -54.08
CA ASN A 169 25.39 29.22 -55.16
C ASN A 169 24.99 28.48 -56.46
N GLY A 170 24.04 27.53 -56.39
CA GLY A 170 23.47 26.86 -57.56
C GLY A 170 22.61 27.81 -58.40
N LEU A 171 22.59 27.59 -59.73
CA LEU A 171 21.96 28.50 -60.70
C LEU A 171 20.49 28.84 -60.40
N ARG A 172 19.68 27.84 -59.98
CA ARG A 172 18.24 28.04 -59.72
C ARG A 172 18.01 28.88 -58.47
N ASP A 173 18.61 28.48 -57.35
CA ASP A 173 18.43 29.15 -56.07
C ASP A 173 19.07 30.54 -56.06
N ARG A 174 20.21 30.74 -56.76
CA ARG A 174 20.81 32.08 -56.94
C ARG A 174 19.87 33.03 -57.66
N LYS A 175 19.22 32.59 -58.75
CA LYS A 175 18.19 33.39 -59.44
C LYS A 175 16.99 33.69 -58.55
N MET A 176 16.55 32.73 -57.73
CA MET A 176 15.44 32.93 -56.80
C MET A 176 15.79 33.93 -55.69
N LEU A 177 17.01 33.84 -55.15
CA LEU A 177 17.54 34.79 -54.17
C LEU A 177 17.59 36.21 -54.74
N GLN A 178 18.14 36.38 -55.94
CA GLN A 178 18.19 37.67 -56.63
C GLN A 178 16.80 38.22 -56.96
N GLY A 179 15.86 37.37 -57.36
CA GLY A 179 14.48 37.77 -57.62
C GLY A 179 13.76 38.29 -56.37
N LYS A 180 13.91 37.60 -55.23
CA LYS A 180 13.36 38.06 -53.94
C LYS A 180 14.03 39.36 -53.48
N MET A 181 15.36 39.43 -53.61
CA MET A 181 16.13 40.63 -53.30
C MET A 181 15.63 41.84 -54.09
N ALA A 182 15.35 41.69 -55.39
CA ALA A 182 14.78 42.77 -56.20
C ALA A 182 13.41 43.24 -55.65
N GLY A 183 12.53 42.31 -55.25
CA GLY A 183 11.25 42.66 -54.64
C GLY A 183 11.39 43.40 -53.30
N TYR A 184 12.36 43.02 -52.46
CA TYR A 184 12.63 43.75 -51.21
C TYR A 184 13.31 45.10 -51.45
N MET A 185 14.08 45.25 -52.53
CA MET A 185 14.61 46.55 -52.94
C MET A 185 13.50 47.52 -53.34
N ASP A 186 12.41 47.04 -53.94
CA ASP A 186 11.26 47.89 -54.23
C ASP A 186 10.54 48.37 -52.96
N VAL A 187 10.52 47.54 -51.90
CA VAL A 187 10.04 47.96 -50.56
C VAL A 187 10.94 49.06 -49.98
N LEU A 188 12.26 48.86 -50.00
CA LEU A 188 13.22 49.84 -49.48
C LEU A 188 13.23 51.16 -50.24
N ARG A 189 12.95 51.15 -51.56
CA ARG A 189 12.77 52.39 -52.34
C ARG A 189 11.46 53.12 -52.02
N GLY A 190 10.47 52.39 -51.52
CA GLY A 190 9.21 52.95 -51.05
C GLY A 190 9.34 53.80 -49.79
N GLU A 191 10.43 53.63 -49.03
CA GLU A 191 10.75 54.37 -47.80
C GLU A 191 11.67 55.58 -48.11
N PRO A 192 11.13 56.80 -48.19
CA PRO A 192 11.88 57.97 -48.66
C PRO A 192 13.05 58.34 -47.75
N GLU A 193 12.93 58.07 -46.45
CA GLU A 193 13.91 58.44 -45.42
C GLU A 193 15.23 57.66 -45.56
N LEU A 194 15.19 56.43 -46.11
CA LEU A 194 16.39 55.61 -46.33
C LEU A 194 17.24 56.13 -47.49
N ALA A 195 16.64 56.86 -48.44
CA ALA A 195 17.29 57.34 -49.66
C ALA A 195 18.10 56.26 -50.40
N ALA A 196 17.57 55.03 -50.48
CA ALA A 196 18.18 53.87 -51.13
C ALA A 196 18.06 53.90 -52.68
N VAL A 197 18.35 55.06 -53.28
CA VAL A 197 18.27 55.28 -54.74
C VAL A 197 19.53 54.78 -55.42
N TYR A 198 19.39 54.12 -56.57
CA TYR A 198 20.53 53.69 -57.38
C TYR A 198 21.32 54.90 -57.90
N PRO A 199 22.62 55.05 -57.57
CA PRO A 199 23.40 56.23 -57.97
C PRO A 199 23.64 56.38 -59.49
N GLY A 200 23.50 55.30 -60.27
CA GLY A 200 23.73 55.28 -61.71
C GLY A 200 25.10 54.74 -62.11
N ALA A 201 25.19 54.15 -63.30
CA ALA A 201 26.41 53.49 -63.79
C ALA A 201 27.61 54.44 -63.93
N THR A 202 27.39 55.73 -64.19
CA THR A 202 28.47 56.74 -64.30
C THR A 202 29.12 57.09 -62.96
N GLN A 203 28.45 56.78 -61.84
CA GLN A 203 28.96 56.96 -60.49
C GLN A 203 29.77 55.76 -60.01
N ASP A 204 29.81 54.67 -60.78
CA ASP A 204 30.67 53.51 -60.53
C ASP A 204 32.01 53.74 -61.25
N ARG A 205 32.99 54.25 -60.48
CA ARG A 205 34.31 54.65 -60.98
C ARG A 205 35.39 53.77 -60.36
N LEU A 206 35.94 52.86 -61.15
CA LEU A 206 37.11 52.07 -60.79
C LEU A 206 38.35 52.61 -61.52
N PHE A 207 39.33 53.08 -60.76
CA PHE A 207 40.63 53.47 -61.30
C PHE A 207 41.60 52.28 -61.29
N GLU A 208 42.67 52.38 -62.09
CA GLU A 208 43.80 51.44 -62.01
C GLU A 208 44.35 51.35 -60.59
N ALA A 209 44.74 50.14 -60.16
CA ALA A 209 45.10 49.87 -58.77
C ALA A 209 46.30 50.70 -58.25
N THR A 210 47.16 51.15 -59.17
CA THR A 210 48.34 51.99 -58.91
C THR A 210 48.02 53.48 -58.82
N TYR A 211 46.85 53.92 -59.27
CA TYR A 211 46.43 55.32 -59.16
C TYR A 211 46.05 55.60 -57.70
N ARG A 212 46.61 56.67 -57.15
CA ARG A 212 46.41 57.07 -55.74
C ARG A 212 45.62 58.37 -55.69
N HIS A 213 44.70 58.45 -54.76
CA HIS A 213 43.92 59.65 -54.52
C HIS A 213 44.82 60.85 -54.16
N VAL A 214 44.50 62.02 -54.69
CA VAL A 214 45.40 63.20 -54.70
C VAL A 214 45.58 63.84 -53.32
N SER A 215 44.54 63.79 -52.46
CA SER A 215 44.59 64.35 -51.10
C SER A 215 43.80 63.50 -50.10
N GLU A 216 44.32 63.29 -48.89
CA GLU A 216 43.57 62.60 -47.84
C GLU A 216 42.40 63.47 -47.34
N GLY A 217 41.21 62.87 -47.22
CA GLY A 217 40.03 63.48 -46.58
C GLY A 217 39.07 64.23 -47.50
N MET A 218 39.41 64.44 -48.77
CA MET A 218 38.54 65.03 -49.80
C MET A 218 37.94 63.94 -50.70
N SER A 219 36.81 64.22 -51.35
CA SER A 219 36.20 63.29 -52.31
C SER A 219 36.86 63.35 -53.69
N CYS A 220 36.66 62.32 -54.52
CA CYS A 220 37.15 62.30 -55.90
C CYS A 220 36.57 63.46 -56.74
N GLU A 221 35.34 63.89 -56.44
CA GLU A 221 34.70 65.04 -57.09
C GLU A 221 35.36 66.37 -56.69
N GLU A 222 35.71 66.52 -55.42
CA GLU A 222 36.39 67.72 -54.90
C GLU A 222 37.83 67.81 -55.41
N CYS A 223 38.51 66.68 -55.57
CA CYS A 223 39.89 66.62 -56.05
C CYS A 223 40.02 66.57 -57.58
N ALA A 224 38.90 66.42 -58.31
CA ALA A 224 38.88 66.22 -59.76
C ALA A 224 39.85 65.12 -60.24
N CYS A 225 39.82 63.94 -59.60
CA CYS A 225 40.65 62.80 -59.98
C CYS A 225 40.45 62.45 -61.48
N ASP A 226 41.56 62.37 -62.21
CA ASP A 226 41.65 62.26 -63.67
C ASP A 226 42.32 60.96 -64.15
N GLY A 227 42.52 59.99 -63.26
CA GLY A 227 43.11 58.70 -63.59
C GLY A 227 42.30 57.90 -64.63
N GLU A 228 42.96 56.96 -65.31
CA GLU A 228 42.30 56.08 -66.26
C GLU A 228 41.30 55.15 -65.55
N LEU A 229 40.06 55.14 -66.05
CA LEU A 229 39.01 54.26 -65.57
C LEU A 229 39.13 52.89 -66.24
N VAL A 230 39.05 51.84 -65.43
CA VAL A 230 39.07 50.46 -65.91
C VAL A 230 37.72 50.12 -66.55
N SER A 231 37.71 49.62 -67.78
CA SER A 231 36.46 49.23 -68.48
C SER A 231 35.71 48.10 -67.76
N ARG A 232 34.37 48.22 -67.73
CA ARG A 232 33.45 47.35 -66.98
C ARG A 232 32.34 46.84 -67.89
N THR A 233 32.45 45.59 -68.33
CA THR A 233 31.53 44.99 -69.31
C THR A 233 30.07 44.95 -68.81
N ARG A 234 29.83 44.75 -67.51
CA ARG A 234 28.48 44.74 -66.93
C ARG A 234 27.82 46.13 -66.92
N LEU A 235 28.60 47.20 -66.78
CA LEU A 235 28.08 48.57 -66.79
C LEU A 235 27.76 49.02 -68.23
N GLU A 236 28.59 48.62 -69.21
CA GLU A 236 28.36 48.88 -70.64
C GLU A 236 27.08 48.22 -71.16
N GLN A 237 26.68 47.08 -70.58
CA GLN A 237 25.46 46.36 -70.93
C GLN A 237 24.17 46.97 -70.34
N GLY A 238 24.26 48.03 -69.53
CA GLY A 238 23.11 48.78 -69.00
C GLY A 238 22.28 48.05 -67.92
N ASN A 239 22.79 46.95 -67.34
CA ASN A 239 22.06 46.19 -66.32
C ASN A 239 22.43 46.64 -64.90
N GLY A 240 21.61 47.55 -64.33
CA GLY A 240 21.79 48.09 -62.98
C GLY A 240 21.30 47.18 -61.84
N GLN A 241 20.88 45.94 -62.12
CA GLN A 241 20.48 45.02 -61.05
C GLN A 241 21.69 44.45 -60.30
N PRO A 242 21.70 44.54 -58.96
CA PRO A 242 22.74 43.94 -58.13
C PRO A 242 22.89 42.43 -58.34
N ALA A 243 24.12 41.96 -58.53
CA ALA A 243 24.47 40.56 -58.49
C ALA A 243 24.85 40.12 -57.07
N VAL A 244 24.62 38.84 -56.76
CA VAL A 244 25.06 38.22 -55.49
C VAL A 244 26.28 37.37 -55.76
N HIS A 245 27.39 37.57 -55.06
CA HIS A 245 28.65 36.84 -55.21
C HIS A 245 28.98 36.06 -53.94
N PHE A 246 29.48 34.83 -54.09
CA PHE A 246 29.91 33.98 -52.98
C PHE A 246 31.44 33.86 -52.96
N GLY A 247 32.06 34.04 -51.79
CA GLY A 247 33.51 33.94 -51.64
C GLY A 247 34.03 34.31 -50.26
N LEU A 248 35.35 34.27 -50.08
CA LEU A 248 35.99 34.63 -48.81
C LEU A 248 35.95 36.15 -48.61
N ILE A 249 35.79 36.60 -47.36
CA ILE A 249 35.81 38.03 -47.01
C ILE A 249 37.00 38.28 -46.07
N ALA A 250 37.77 39.33 -46.36
CA ALA A 250 38.83 39.82 -45.50
C ALA A 250 38.24 40.72 -44.39
N SER A 251 38.60 40.43 -43.14
CA SER A 251 38.18 41.18 -41.96
C SER A 251 39.39 41.74 -41.21
N GLY A 252 39.39 43.03 -40.89
CA GLY A 252 40.52 43.70 -40.23
C GLY A 252 40.13 44.98 -39.48
N ASP A 253 40.97 45.47 -38.58
CA ASP A 253 40.78 46.76 -37.89
C ASP A 253 41.38 47.93 -38.69
N THR A 254 41.91 47.65 -39.89
CA THR A 254 42.40 48.66 -40.83
C THR A 254 41.42 48.81 -42.00
N VAL A 255 41.07 50.03 -42.36
CA VAL A 255 40.27 50.28 -43.57
C VAL A 255 41.18 50.10 -44.78
N MET A 256 40.86 49.17 -45.69
CA MET A 256 41.61 49.00 -46.92
C MET A 256 41.42 50.20 -47.86
N LYS A 257 42.51 50.94 -48.10
CA LYS A 257 42.57 52.14 -48.96
C LYS A 257 43.67 52.06 -50.03
N SER A 258 44.18 50.87 -50.32
CA SER A 258 45.28 50.66 -51.28
C SER A 258 44.87 49.59 -52.28
N GLY A 259 44.72 49.99 -53.56
CA GLY A 259 44.35 49.05 -54.63
C GLY A 259 45.41 47.97 -54.84
N GLU A 260 46.68 48.33 -54.73
CA GLU A 260 47.82 47.42 -54.82
C GLU A 260 47.80 46.35 -53.70
N ASP A 261 47.60 46.78 -52.45
CA ASP A 261 47.54 45.85 -51.30
C ASP A 261 46.28 44.99 -51.32
N ARG A 262 45.13 45.57 -51.71
CA ARG A 262 43.88 44.84 -51.97
C ARG A 262 44.13 43.70 -52.96
N ASP A 263 44.73 43.99 -54.11
CA ASP A 263 44.97 42.99 -55.15
C ASP A 263 46.03 41.96 -54.76
N ALA A 264 47.03 42.36 -53.96
CA ALA A 264 48.00 41.44 -53.38
C ALA A 264 47.33 40.46 -52.40
N ILE A 265 46.52 40.96 -51.46
CA ILE A 265 45.81 40.14 -50.47
C ILE A 265 44.77 39.25 -51.15
N ALA A 266 44.02 39.78 -52.12
CA ALA A 266 43.05 39.02 -52.90
C ALA A 266 43.71 37.85 -53.66
N ARG A 267 44.88 38.07 -54.28
CA ARG A 267 45.66 37.00 -54.92
C ARG A 267 46.19 35.96 -53.93
N GLN A 268 46.62 36.40 -52.75
CA GLN A 268 47.19 35.50 -51.74
C GLN A 268 46.14 34.64 -51.05
N THR A 269 44.96 35.20 -50.77
CA THR A 269 43.95 34.59 -49.87
C THR A 269 42.65 34.22 -50.57
N GLY A 270 42.41 34.69 -51.79
CA GLY A 270 41.18 34.45 -52.54
C GLY A 270 39.96 35.23 -52.04
N VAL A 271 40.17 36.29 -51.24
CA VAL A 271 39.08 37.15 -50.76
C VAL A 271 38.48 38.00 -51.88
N ILE A 272 37.19 38.33 -51.75
CA ILE A 272 36.44 39.14 -52.71
C ILE A 272 35.86 40.44 -52.13
N GLY A 273 36.05 40.66 -50.83
CA GLY A 273 35.65 41.89 -50.16
C GLY A 273 36.42 42.12 -48.87
N PHE A 274 36.41 43.37 -48.41
CA PHE A 274 37.12 43.87 -47.23
C PHE A 274 36.12 44.61 -46.33
N GLU A 275 36.03 44.17 -45.08
CA GLU A 275 35.18 44.75 -44.02
C GLU A 275 35.91 44.68 -42.66
N MET A 276 35.27 45.15 -41.58
CA MET A 276 35.96 45.36 -40.30
C MET A 276 35.35 44.65 -39.10
N GLU A 277 34.27 43.86 -39.25
CA GLU A 277 33.50 43.36 -38.12
C GLU A 277 33.56 41.84 -37.96
N SER A 278 33.53 41.12 -39.08
CA SER A 278 33.10 39.72 -39.12
C SER A 278 34.01 38.77 -38.35
N ALA A 279 35.32 39.01 -38.30
CA ALA A 279 36.24 38.20 -37.52
C ALA A 279 35.97 38.27 -36.01
N GLY A 280 35.40 39.37 -35.50
CA GLY A 280 34.99 39.48 -34.09
C GLY A 280 33.73 38.68 -33.74
N VAL A 281 32.82 38.51 -34.70
CA VAL A 281 31.55 37.76 -34.51
C VAL A 281 31.76 36.25 -34.70
N TRP A 282 32.70 35.88 -35.58
CA TRP A 282 32.88 34.51 -36.06
C TRP A 282 33.18 33.47 -34.97
N ASP A 283 33.88 33.87 -33.91
CA ASP A 283 34.21 32.99 -32.78
C ASP A 283 33.06 32.85 -31.76
N VAL A 284 32.04 33.71 -31.83
CA VAL A 284 30.94 33.73 -30.86
C VAL A 284 29.73 32.92 -31.36
N PHE A 285 29.39 33.08 -32.65
CA PHE A 285 28.24 32.47 -33.30
C PHE A 285 28.60 31.83 -34.63
N PRO A 286 27.87 30.78 -35.06
CA PRO A 286 27.80 30.45 -36.47
C PRO A 286 27.33 31.69 -37.25
N CYS A 287 28.15 32.17 -38.17
CA CYS A 287 27.95 33.47 -38.80
C CYS A 287 27.92 33.38 -40.33
N VAL A 288 27.09 34.21 -40.96
CA VAL A 288 27.15 34.51 -42.40
C VAL A 288 27.25 36.02 -42.56
N VAL A 289 28.22 36.45 -43.36
CA VAL A 289 28.46 37.87 -43.65
C VAL A 289 27.79 38.20 -44.97
N ILE A 290 26.96 39.25 -44.99
CA ILE A 290 26.24 39.73 -46.16
C ILE A 290 26.53 41.22 -46.31
N LYS A 291 27.37 41.58 -47.30
CA LYS A 291 27.85 42.96 -47.46
C LYS A 291 27.56 43.50 -48.85
N GLY A 292 27.07 44.75 -48.91
CA GLY A 292 26.87 45.47 -50.17
C GLY A 292 28.15 46.20 -50.58
N ALA A 293 28.46 46.17 -51.88
CA ALA A 293 29.61 46.85 -52.46
C ALA A 293 29.40 48.37 -52.47
N CYS A 294 30.15 49.10 -51.64
CA CYS A 294 30.07 50.57 -51.58
C CYS A 294 31.32 51.28 -52.14
N ASP A 295 32.44 50.58 -52.23
CA ASP A 295 33.69 51.05 -52.84
C ASP A 295 34.54 49.86 -53.32
N TYR A 296 35.69 50.11 -53.95
CA TYR A 296 36.59 49.09 -54.49
C TYR A 296 37.80 48.77 -53.58
N ALA A 297 37.68 49.01 -52.28
CA ALA A 297 38.76 48.79 -51.31
C ALA A 297 40.09 49.47 -51.74
N ASP A 298 40.01 50.69 -52.27
CA ASP A 298 41.15 51.48 -52.72
C ASP A 298 41.09 52.90 -52.13
N SER A 299 41.96 53.79 -52.59
CA SER A 299 42.01 55.16 -52.08
C SER A 299 40.83 56.04 -52.54
N HIS A 300 40.06 55.62 -53.54
CA HIS A 300 38.97 56.38 -54.17
C HIS A 300 37.61 56.07 -53.55
N LYS A 301 37.52 56.26 -52.24
CA LYS A 301 36.30 55.96 -51.47
C LYS A 301 35.16 56.92 -51.84
N THR A 302 33.95 56.38 -52.02
CA THR A 302 32.74 57.17 -52.29
C THR A 302 31.65 56.90 -51.27
N LYS A 303 30.99 57.96 -50.78
CA LYS A 303 29.86 57.84 -49.85
C LYS A 303 28.51 57.70 -50.56
N VAL A 304 28.45 58.03 -51.86
CA VAL A 304 27.20 58.06 -52.64
C VAL A 304 26.55 56.67 -52.70
N TRP A 305 27.36 55.62 -52.72
CA TRP A 305 26.89 54.24 -52.79
C TRP A 305 26.51 53.61 -51.45
N GLN A 306 26.88 54.20 -50.31
CA GLN A 306 26.73 53.54 -49.00
C GLN A 306 25.28 53.20 -48.66
N ARG A 307 24.33 54.12 -48.88
CA ARG A 307 22.90 53.88 -48.61
C ARG A 307 22.32 52.81 -49.54
N TYR A 308 22.64 52.88 -50.84
CA TYR A 308 22.20 51.87 -51.80
C TYR A 308 22.79 50.50 -51.50
N ALA A 309 24.09 50.42 -51.18
CA ALA A 309 24.77 49.18 -50.82
C ALA A 309 24.25 48.58 -49.50
N ALA A 310 23.96 49.40 -48.50
CA ALA A 310 23.33 48.96 -47.26
C ALA A 310 21.95 48.35 -47.53
N ALA A 311 21.15 49.01 -48.39
CA ALA A 311 19.85 48.50 -48.82
C ALA A 311 19.96 47.19 -49.60
N THR A 312 20.91 47.05 -50.54
CA THR A 312 21.10 45.80 -51.28
C THR A 312 21.53 44.66 -50.36
N ALA A 313 22.39 44.93 -49.37
CA ALA A 313 22.76 43.97 -48.34
C ALA A 313 21.57 43.53 -47.47
N ALA A 314 20.75 44.47 -47.00
CA ALA A 314 19.56 44.18 -46.19
C ALA A 314 18.51 43.38 -46.99
N ALA A 315 18.25 43.76 -48.25
CA ALA A 315 17.36 43.04 -49.14
C ALA A 315 17.85 41.61 -49.41
N CYS A 316 19.16 41.43 -49.59
CA CYS A 316 19.77 40.12 -49.73
C CYS A 316 19.68 39.29 -48.44
N MET A 317 19.86 39.91 -47.27
CA MET A 317 19.67 39.26 -45.97
C MET A 317 18.25 38.72 -45.79
N LYS A 318 17.22 39.53 -46.08
CA LYS A 318 15.83 39.07 -45.98
C LYS A 318 15.54 37.95 -46.97
N ALA A 319 16.08 38.04 -48.19
CA ALA A 319 16.00 36.97 -49.18
C ALA A 319 16.70 35.68 -48.68
N PHE A 320 17.88 35.79 -48.09
CA PHE A 320 18.65 34.69 -47.52
C PHE A 320 17.89 34.00 -46.37
N LEU A 321 17.34 34.77 -45.43
CA LEU A 321 16.55 34.23 -44.32
C LEU A 321 15.31 33.45 -44.78
N GLY A 322 14.75 33.80 -45.94
CA GLY A 322 13.66 33.02 -46.57
C GLY A 322 14.07 31.61 -47.02
N HIS A 323 15.37 31.34 -47.19
CA HIS A 323 15.92 30.00 -47.48
C HIS A 323 16.54 29.33 -46.25
N TRP A 324 16.86 30.10 -45.21
CA TRP A 324 17.33 29.57 -43.94
C TRP A 324 16.20 28.79 -43.24
N MET A 325 16.46 27.50 -43.00
CA MET A 325 15.69 26.66 -42.10
C MET A 325 16.67 26.10 -41.08
N PRO A 326 16.65 26.59 -39.82
CA PRO A 326 17.52 26.01 -38.80
C PRO A 326 17.21 24.52 -38.65
N SER A 327 18.21 23.69 -38.38
CA SER A 327 17.93 22.34 -37.91
C SER A 327 17.08 22.46 -36.65
N ARG A 328 15.82 22.06 -36.76
CA ARG A 328 14.95 21.98 -35.60
C ARG A 328 15.57 20.97 -34.64
N THR A 329 16.09 21.46 -33.53
CA THR A 329 15.98 20.72 -32.26
C THR A 329 14.58 20.92 -31.68
N ASP A 330 13.53 20.93 -32.53
CA ASP A 330 12.22 20.43 -32.09
C ASP A 330 12.33 18.91 -31.96
N ARG A 331 13.05 18.51 -30.94
CA ARG A 331 12.51 17.51 -30.06
C ARG A 331 12.58 18.12 -28.67
N ALA A 332 11.48 18.72 -28.22
CA ALA A 332 10.92 18.15 -27.00
C ALA A 332 10.96 16.64 -27.24
N ALA A 333 11.84 15.92 -26.53
CA ALA A 333 12.07 14.50 -26.77
C ALA A 333 10.71 13.85 -26.98
N LEU A 334 10.44 13.31 -28.18
CA LEU A 334 9.21 12.56 -28.40
C LEU A 334 9.10 11.58 -27.22
N PRO A 335 7.99 11.59 -26.47
CA PRO A 335 7.96 10.92 -25.19
C PRO A 335 8.35 9.45 -25.35
N CYS A 336 9.37 9.05 -24.59
CA CYS A 336 9.94 7.72 -24.69
C CYS A 336 9.19 6.79 -23.75
N TYR A 337 8.73 5.65 -24.26
CA TYR A 337 8.06 4.64 -23.47
C TYR A 337 8.93 3.39 -23.32
N TYR A 338 9.35 3.13 -22.09
CA TYR A 338 9.99 1.88 -21.68
C TYR A 338 9.12 1.22 -20.61
N ILE A 339 8.10 0.48 -21.06
CA ILE A 339 7.21 -0.30 -20.19
C ILE A 339 7.50 -1.78 -20.45
N LEU A 340 7.91 -2.52 -19.42
CA LEU A 340 8.30 -3.92 -19.52
C LEU A 340 7.11 -4.89 -19.59
N LEU A 341 5.96 -4.49 -19.04
CA LEU A 341 4.77 -5.31 -18.91
C LEU A 341 3.67 -4.87 -19.90
N PRO A 342 2.95 -5.80 -20.56
CA PRO A 342 1.85 -5.47 -21.45
C PRO A 342 0.64 -4.94 -20.67
N GLU A 343 -0.20 -4.12 -21.32
CA GLU A 343 -1.42 -3.59 -20.69
C GLU A 343 -2.35 -4.74 -20.26
N ASN A 344 -2.76 -4.74 -18.99
CA ASN A 344 -3.73 -5.70 -18.48
C ASN A 344 -5.16 -5.31 -18.90
N ARG A 345 -5.69 -6.05 -19.87
CA ARG A 345 -7.06 -5.85 -20.40
C ARG A 345 -8.17 -6.37 -19.47
N ARG A 346 -7.82 -7.16 -18.45
CA ARG A 346 -8.76 -7.75 -17.47
C ARG A 346 -8.69 -7.05 -16.11
N PHE A 347 -8.15 -5.84 -16.05
CA PHE A 347 -8.13 -5.04 -14.83
C PHE A 347 -9.56 -4.67 -14.38
N VAL A 348 -9.83 -4.75 -13.08
CA VAL A 348 -11.15 -4.51 -12.47
C VAL A 348 -11.00 -3.69 -11.20
N GLY A 349 -11.89 -2.71 -11.03
CA GLY A 349 -12.01 -1.91 -9.81
C GLY A 349 -10.77 -1.06 -9.50
N ARG A 350 -10.56 -0.77 -8.21
CA ARG A 350 -9.49 0.09 -7.67
C ARG A 350 -9.55 1.54 -8.12
N ASP A 351 -10.73 2.01 -8.52
CA ASP A 351 -10.94 3.36 -9.04
C ASP A 351 -10.54 4.42 -8.01
N ARG A 352 -10.86 4.22 -6.72
CA ARG A 352 -10.48 5.14 -5.65
C ARG A 352 -8.96 5.37 -5.57
N ALA A 353 -8.17 4.30 -5.61
CA ALA A 353 -6.71 4.39 -5.56
C ALA A 353 -6.15 5.04 -6.83
N LEU A 354 -6.67 4.66 -8.00
CA LEU A 354 -6.27 5.21 -9.28
C LEU A 354 -6.61 6.71 -9.40
N ASP A 355 -7.80 7.11 -8.99
CA ASP A 355 -8.26 8.49 -9.08
C ASP A 355 -7.51 9.37 -8.09
N THR A 356 -7.15 8.85 -6.92
CA THR A 356 -6.24 9.54 -5.99
C THR A 356 -4.87 9.75 -6.63
N LEU A 357 -4.25 8.71 -7.22
CA LEU A 357 -2.96 8.84 -7.91
C LEU A 357 -3.02 9.84 -9.06
N LYS A 358 -4.05 9.75 -9.92
CA LYS A 358 -4.26 10.68 -11.03
C LYS A 358 -4.40 12.11 -10.52
N ALA A 359 -5.23 12.32 -9.49
CA ALA A 359 -5.49 13.63 -8.93
C ALA A 359 -4.21 14.25 -8.34
N MET A 360 -3.47 13.51 -7.52
CA MET A 360 -2.32 14.07 -6.79
C MET A 360 -1.08 14.24 -7.68
N LEU A 361 -0.81 13.29 -8.58
CA LEU A 361 0.39 13.31 -9.44
C LEU A 361 0.21 14.18 -10.70
N PHE A 362 -0.96 14.14 -11.34
CA PHE A 362 -1.14 14.75 -12.68
C PHE A 362 -2.07 15.96 -12.69
N VAL A 363 -3.12 15.99 -11.86
CA VAL A 363 -4.12 17.08 -11.88
C VAL A 363 -3.74 18.23 -10.95
N ARG A 364 -3.52 17.94 -9.67
CA ARG A 364 -3.14 18.93 -8.64
C ARG A 364 -1.63 19.14 -8.59
N LYS A 365 -0.85 18.14 -9.00
CA LYS A 365 0.62 18.13 -8.98
C LYS A 365 1.21 18.40 -7.59
N GLU A 366 0.54 17.88 -6.55
CA GLU A 366 0.96 18.00 -5.15
C GLU A 366 2.04 16.97 -4.79
N TRP A 367 2.03 15.80 -5.44
CA TRP A 367 2.99 14.73 -5.21
C TRP A 367 4.01 14.64 -6.33
N ARG A 368 5.29 14.53 -5.97
CA ARG A 368 6.39 14.21 -6.91
C ARG A 368 6.85 12.76 -6.81
N LYS A 369 6.81 12.22 -5.59
CA LYS A 369 7.12 10.83 -5.30
C LYS A 369 5.91 10.24 -4.58
N ALA A 370 5.41 9.11 -5.05
CA ALA A 370 4.31 8.41 -4.41
C ALA A 370 4.62 6.92 -4.29
N ALA A 371 4.11 6.26 -3.25
CA ALA A 371 4.31 4.83 -3.05
C ALA A 371 2.97 4.10 -2.88
N ILE A 372 2.80 2.97 -3.58
CA ILE A 372 1.70 2.03 -3.36
C ILE A 372 2.20 0.92 -2.46
N VAL A 373 1.59 0.79 -1.28
CA VAL A 373 1.93 -0.20 -0.23
C VAL A 373 0.80 -1.19 -0.05
N GLY A 374 1.12 -2.42 0.33
CA GLY A 374 0.11 -3.44 0.65
C GLY A 374 0.67 -4.86 0.55
N LEU A 375 -0.13 -5.86 0.89
CA LEU A 375 0.28 -7.26 0.94
C LEU A 375 0.73 -7.80 -0.44
N GLY A 376 1.60 -8.81 -0.44
CA GLY A 376 1.94 -9.55 -1.65
C GLY A 376 0.68 -10.14 -2.31
N GLY A 377 0.48 -9.91 -3.61
CA GLY A 377 -0.69 -10.40 -4.35
C GLY A 377 -1.91 -9.48 -4.38
N VAL A 378 -1.91 -8.35 -3.68
CA VAL A 378 -3.05 -7.40 -3.59
C VAL A 378 -3.29 -6.54 -4.85
N GLY A 379 -2.35 -6.56 -5.80
CA GLY A 379 -2.50 -5.89 -7.11
C GLY A 379 -1.73 -4.58 -7.31
N LYS A 380 -0.78 -4.22 -6.43
CA LYS A 380 0.01 -2.96 -6.51
C LYS A 380 0.63 -2.70 -7.88
N THR A 381 1.39 -3.68 -8.39
CA THR A 381 2.00 -3.65 -9.73
C THR A 381 0.97 -3.41 -10.83
N GLN A 382 -0.24 -3.98 -10.70
CA GLN A 382 -1.31 -3.81 -11.69
C GLN A 382 -1.94 -2.41 -11.63
N VAL A 383 -2.09 -1.81 -10.44
CA VAL A 383 -2.53 -0.41 -10.28
C VAL A 383 -1.50 0.54 -10.89
N ALA A 384 -0.22 0.37 -10.58
CA ALA A 384 0.86 1.17 -11.17
C ALA A 384 0.93 1.03 -12.69
N LEU A 385 0.74 -0.19 -13.21
CA LEU A 385 0.70 -0.46 -14.65
C LEU A 385 -0.49 0.21 -15.32
N ARG A 386 -1.67 0.16 -14.69
CA ARG A 386 -2.87 0.84 -15.18
C ARG A 386 -2.69 2.36 -15.22
N LEU A 387 -2.03 2.94 -14.21
CA LEU A 387 -1.67 4.36 -14.21
C LEU A 387 -0.69 4.70 -15.32
N ALA A 388 0.35 3.89 -15.53
CA ALA A 388 1.35 4.10 -16.59
C ALA A 388 0.71 4.10 -17.99
N TYR A 389 -0.15 3.13 -18.30
CA TYR A 389 -0.87 3.12 -19.59
C TYR A 389 -1.92 4.24 -19.70
N TRP A 390 -2.55 4.64 -18.58
CA TRP A 390 -3.43 5.80 -18.57
C TRP A 390 -2.66 7.09 -18.89
N ALA A 391 -1.50 7.32 -18.26
CA ALA A 391 -0.63 8.46 -18.51
C ALA A 391 -0.15 8.47 -19.97
N LYS A 392 0.26 7.31 -20.49
CA LYS A 392 0.64 7.16 -21.91
C LYS A 392 -0.45 7.62 -22.89
N LYS A 393 -1.72 7.42 -22.53
CA LYS A 393 -2.87 7.74 -23.39
C LYS A 393 -3.36 9.18 -23.22
N HIS A 394 -3.30 9.75 -22.02
CA HIS A 394 -3.93 11.04 -21.70
C HIS A 394 -2.94 12.17 -21.42
N GLN A 395 -1.65 11.87 -21.24
CA GLN A 395 -0.56 12.82 -21.02
C GLN A 395 0.50 12.61 -22.13
N PRO A 396 0.20 13.01 -23.38
CA PRO A 396 1.05 12.72 -24.53
C PRO A 396 2.42 13.42 -24.51
N GLU A 397 2.67 14.29 -23.53
CA GLU A 397 3.94 14.96 -23.28
C GLU A 397 4.86 14.20 -22.31
N PHE A 398 4.35 13.21 -21.56
CA PHE A 398 5.12 12.47 -20.56
C PHE A 398 5.88 11.26 -21.14
N SER A 399 7.19 11.18 -20.89
CA SER A 399 7.94 9.93 -21.05
C SER A 399 7.65 8.98 -19.89
N ILE A 400 7.60 7.66 -20.15
CA ILE A 400 7.26 6.68 -19.09
C ILE A 400 8.28 5.56 -19.06
N PHE A 401 8.86 5.35 -17.90
CA PHE A 401 9.91 4.36 -17.66
C PHE A 401 9.50 3.41 -16.54
N TRP A 402 9.71 2.12 -16.75
CA TRP A 402 9.39 1.06 -15.79
C TRP A 402 10.66 0.31 -15.41
N VAL A 403 11.01 0.32 -14.13
CA VAL A 403 12.24 -0.26 -13.60
C VAL A 403 11.92 -1.30 -12.52
N PRO A 404 12.32 -2.58 -12.69
CA PRO A 404 12.18 -3.60 -11.65
C PRO A 404 13.27 -3.45 -10.58
N ALA A 405 12.86 -3.29 -9.32
CA ALA A 405 13.74 -3.23 -8.15
C ALA A 405 13.88 -4.58 -7.43
N LEU A 406 13.72 -5.69 -8.15
CA LEU A 406 13.87 -7.06 -7.61
C LEU A 406 15.30 -7.38 -7.16
N SER A 407 16.29 -6.78 -7.82
CA SER A 407 17.74 -6.94 -7.54
C SER A 407 18.53 -5.79 -8.16
N LYS A 408 19.77 -5.57 -7.73
CA LYS A 408 20.69 -4.61 -8.40
C LYS A 408 20.90 -4.99 -9.88
N ALA A 409 20.97 -6.27 -10.21
CA ALA A 409 21.16 -6.73 -11.60
C ALA A 409 19.98 -6.40 -12.53
N THR A 410 18.74 -6.58 -12.08
CA THR A 410 17.54 -6.24 -12.87
C THR A 410 17.38 -4.74 -13.05
N PHE A 411 17.75 -3.97 -12.02
CA PHE A 411 17.80 -2.51 -12.09
C PHE A 411 18.85 -2.03 -13.10
N ASP A 412 20.07 -2.56 -13.03
CA ASP A 412 21.17 -2.24 -13.94
C ASP A 412 20.82 -2.57 -15.40
N GLN A 413 20.18 -3.73 -15.65
CA GLN A 413 19.70 -4.08 -16.99
C GLN A 413 18.64 -3.10 -17.52
N ALA A 414 17.71 -2.66 -16.67
CA ALA A 414 16.68 -1.71 -17.05
C ALA A 414 17.28 -0.33 -17.39
N PHE A 415 18.18 0.19 -16.55
CA PHE A 415 18.88 1.45 -16.80
C PHE A 415 19.77 1.39 -18.04
N ALA A 416 20.48 0.27 -18.28
CA ALA A 416 21.24 0.06 -19.52
C ALA A 416 20.34 -0.02 -20.77
N ALA A 417 19.10 -0.50 -20.64
CA ALA A 417 18.13 -0.49 -21.73
C ALA A 417 17.53 0.90 -21.97
N MET A 418 17.29 1.68 -20.90
CA MET A 418 16.87 3.08 -20.98
C MET A 418 17.95 3.94 -21.64
N ALA A 419 19.21 3.79 -21.24
CA ALA A 419 20.33 4.52 -21.82
C ALA A 419 20.44 4.35 -23.34
N ARG A 420 20.15 3.13 -23.85
CA ARG A 420 20.13 2.83 -25.29
C ARG A 420 18.94 3.46 -26.04
N LYS A 421 17.84 3.77 -25.35
CA LYS A 421 16.62 4.36 -25.95
C LYS A 421 16.58 5.88 -25.84
N LEU A 422 17.27 6.46 -24.86
CA LEU A 422 17.32 7.88 -24.62
C LEU A 422 18.41 8.55 -25.47
N PRO A 423 18.25 9.84 -25.84
CA PRO A 423 19.24 10.57 -26.64
C PRO A 423 20.46 11.01 -25.80
N ILE A 424 21.11 10.06 -25.12
CA ILE A 424 22.26 10.31 -24.26
C ILE A 424 23.55 10.17 -25.08
N GLN A 425 24.42 11.17 -25.07
CA GLN A 425 25.77 11.06 -25.64
C GLN A 425 26.66 10.31 -24.65
N THR A 426 26.82 9.00 -24.82
CA THR A 426 27.73 8.20 -23.97
C THR A 426 29.17 8.52 -24.33
N GLY A 427 29.93 9.08 -23.39
CA GLY A 427 31.34 9.40 -23.56
C GLY A 427 32.23 8.18 -23.29
N GLY A 428 32.55 7.40 -24.33
CA GLY A 428 33.51 6.29 -24.22
C GLY A 428 33.04 5.08 -23.40
N ALA A 429 33.90 4.06 -23.29
CA ALA A 429 33.58 2.74 -22.73
C ALA A 429 33.46 2.68 -21.19
N ASP A 430 33.72 3.79 -20.48
CA ASP A 430 33.74 3.89 -19.00
C ASP A 430 32.54 4.67 -18.41
N ASP A 431 31.58 5.11 -19.22
CA ASP A 431 30.43 5.90 -18.75
C ASP A 431 29.36 4.98 -18.15
N ASP A 432 29.11 5.06 -16.82
CA ASP A 432 28.08 4.25 -16.15
C ASP A 432 26.69 4.61 -16.72
N PRO A 433 25.98 3.67 -17.38
CA PRO A 433 24.65 3.92 -17.92
C PRO A 433 23.66 4.45 -16.88
N LYS A 434 23.84 4.11 -15.60
CA LYS A 434 22.96 4.54 -14.52
C LYS A 434 23.08 6.03 -14.25
N GLU A 435 24.31 6.52 -14.09
CA GLU A 435 24.56 7.93 -13.84
C GLU A 435 24.22 8.79 -15.06
N SER A 436 24.48 8.26 -16.25
CA SER A 436 24.08 8.87 -17.52
C SER A 436 22.57 9.10 -17.64
N VAL A 437 21.76 8.07 -17.34
CA VAL A 437 20.29 8.18 -17.35
C VAL A 437 19.80 9.10 -16.24
N ARG A 438 20.37 8.99 -15.03
CA ARG A 438 20.03 9.87 -13.90
C ARG A 438 20.26 11.34 -14.26
N ARG A 439 21.43 11.66 -14.81
CA ARG A 439 21.81 13.02 -15.22
C ARG A 439 20.90 13.55 -16.33
N TYR A 440 20.56 12.72 -17.32
CA TYR A 440 19.64 13.11 -18.38
C TYR A 440 18.23 13.40 -17.85
N LEU A 441 17.63 12.47 -17.08
CA LEU A 441 16.28 12.64 -16.52
C LEU A 441 16.20 13.77 -15.47
N SER A 442 17.32 14.14 -14.84
CA SER A 442 17.40 15.28 -13.93
C SER A 442 17.63 16.62 -14.66
N SER A 443 17.73 16.63 -15.99
CA SER A 443 17.95 17.84 -16.80
C SER A 443 16.67 18.28 -17.51
N GLU A 444 16.57 19.58 -17.83
CA GLU A 444 15.44 20.14 -18.61
C GLU A 444 15.27 19.48 -19.99
N ALA A 445 16.34 18.88 -20.54
CA ALA A 445 16.32 18.20 -21.83
C ALA A 445 15.49 16.90 -21.85
N ALA A 446 15.10 16.36 -20.70
CA ALA A 446 14.24 15.18 -20.60
C ALA A 446 12.75 15.48 -20.77
N GLY A 447 12.32 16.73 -20.51
CA GLY A 447 10.89 17.08 -20.40
C GLY A 447 10.17 16.32 -19.27
N PRO A 448 8.83 16.34 -19.24
CA PRO A 448 8.05 15.62 -18.22
C PRO A 448 8.20 14.10 -18.32
N TRP A 449 8.37 13.43 -17.18
CA TRP A 449 8.47 11.97 -17.15
C TRP A 449 7.87 11.32 -15.91
N LEU A 450 7.46 10.06 -16.05
CA LEU A 450 7.03 9.16 -14.98
C LEU A 450 7.99 7.97 -14.91
N LEU A 451 8.63 7.78 -13.75
CA LEU A 451 9.45 6.63 -13.43
C LEU A 451 8.71 5.72 -12.44
N VAL A 452 8.36 4.51 -12.86
CA VAL A 452 7.78 3.48 -11.98
C VAL A 452 8.89 2.55 -11.50
N VAL A 453 9.11 2.50 -10.20
CA VAL A 453 10.04 1.57 -9.53
C VAL A 453 9.22 0.44 -8.89
N ASP A 454 9.14 -0.70 -9.57
CA ASP A 454 8.28 -1.83 -9.21
C ASP A 454 9.01 -2.84 -8.30
N ASN A 455 8.31 -3.40 -7.31
CA ASN A 455 8.85 -4.30 -6.28
C ASN A 455 10.06 -3.78 -5.49
N ALA A 456 10.01 -2.52 -5.04
CA ALA A 456 11.01 -1.91 -4.15
C ALA A 456 10.87 -2.44 -2.70
N ASP A 457 11.01 -3.76 -2.51
CA ASP A 457 10.69 -4.43 -1.24
C ASP A 457 11.88 -4.48 -0.26
N ASP A 458 13.11 -4.45 -0.79
CA ASP A 458 14.35 -4.68 -0.04
C ASP A 458 15.09 -3.36 0.23
N LYS A 459 15.25 -3.02 1.52
CA LYS A 459 15.90 -1.79 1.99
C LYS A 459 17.39 -1.75 1.62
N ASP A 460 18.09 -2.87 1.69
CA ASP A 460 19.53 -2.94 1.41
C ASP A 460 19.81 -2.79 -0.08
N ILE A 461 18.94 -3.34 -0.94
CA ILE A 461 19.02 -3.09 -2.38
C ILE A 461 18.75 -1.61 -2.68
N LEU A 462 17.77 -1.01 -1.98
CA LEU A 462 17.35 0.36 -2.23
C LEU A 462 18.35 1.41 -1.75
N PHE A 463 18.82 1.30 -0.51
CA PHE A 463 19.67 2.32 0.14
C PHE A 463 21.13 1.89 0.31
N GLY A 464 21.44 0.59 0.13
CA GLY A 464 22.75 0.02 0.41
C GLY A 464 22.83 -0.48 1.85
N SER A 465 23.77 -1.40 2.11
CA SER A 465 24.09 -1.90 3.45
C SER A 465 25.51 -1.49 3.86
N ALA A 466 25.87 -1.70 5.12
CA ALA A 466 27.24 -1.46 5.60
C ALA A 466 28.29 -2.24 4.78
N ASP A 467 27.95 -3.46 4.34
CA ASP A 467 28.83 -4.34 3.55
C ASP A 467 28.76 -4.07 2.04
N THR A 468 27.68 -3.46 1.56
CA THR A 468 27.50 -3.11 0.13
C THR A 468 27.01 -1.67 -0.03
N PRO A 469 27.93 -0.68 0.07
CA PRO A 469 27.60 0.72 -0.14
C PRO A 469 27.02 0.95 -1.55
N GLY A 470 26.10 1.92 -1.67
CA GLY A 470 25.50 2.30 -2.95
C GLY A 470 24.28 1.46 -3.34
N GLY A 471 23.13 1.79 -2.76
CA GLY A 471 21.82 1.26 -3.17
C GLY A 471 21.29 1.91 -4.45
N ILE A 472 20.20 1.38 -4.99
CA ILE A 472 19.63 1.91 -6.25
C ILE A 472 19.07 3.34 -6.13
N SER A 473 18.75 3.79 -4.92
CA SER A 473 18.24 5.15 -4.63
C SER A 473 19.18 6.27 -5.06
N GLN A 474 20.50 6.04 -5.03
CA GLN A 474 21.49 7.03 -5.47
C GLN A 474 21.41 7.32 -6.97
N TYR A 475 20.85 6.40 -7.76
CA TYR A 475 20.69 6.52 -9.20
C TYR A 475 19.30 7.00 -9.61
N LEU A 476 18.41 7.28 -8.66
CA LEU A 476 17.10 7.83 -8.97
C LEU A 476 17.24 9.32 -9.36
N PRO A 477 16.62 9.76 -10.48
CA PRO A 477 16.66 11.14 -10.93
C PRO A 477 15.82 12.07 -10.05
N ASP A 478 16.18 13.35 -10.05
CA ASP A 478 15.43 14.41 -9.34
C ASP A 478 15.22 15.59 -10.30
N SER A 479 13.96 15.99 -10.47
CA SER A 479 13.55 17.03 -11.43
C SER A 479 12.22 17.65 -11.03
N ASP A 480 12.03 18.93 -11.33
CA ASP A 480 10.75 19.63 -11.12
C ASP A 480 9.61 19.10 -11.99
N ASP A 481 9.93 18.52 -13.16
CA ASP A 481 8.99 17.93 -14.11
C ASP A 481 8.95 16.39 -14.05
N GLY A 482 9.64 15.79 -13.07
CA GLY A 482 9.75 14.34 -12.89
C GLY A 482 8.84 13.76 -11.81
N LEU A 483 8.13 12.68 -12.13
CA LEU A 483 7.27 11.94 -11.21
C LEU A 483 7.84 10.54 -10.96
N THR A 484 7.94 10.11 -9.70
CA THR A 484 8.36 8.75 -9.35
C THR A 484 7.26 8.01 -8.58
N LEU A 485 6.89 6.81 -9.05
CA LEU A 485 5.94 5.94 -8.38
C LEU A 485 6.65 4.67 -7.93
N PHE A 486 6.59 4.35 -6.64
CA PHE A 486 7.09 3.12 -6.09
C PHE A 486 5.95 2.13 -5.85
N THR A 487 6.21 0.85 -6.04
CA THR A 487 5.37 -0.19 -5.46
C THR A 487 6.21 -1.01 -4.50
N THR A 488 5.73 -1.24 -3.29
CA THR A 488 6.47 -2.01 -2.29
C THR A 488 5.50 -2.74 -1.36
N ARG A 489 5.98 -3.84 -0.78
CA ARG A 489 5.30 -4.55 0.30
C ARG A 489 5.66 -3.98 1.66
N SER A 490 6.74 -3.23 1.77
CA SER A 490 7.24 -2.67 3.03
C SER A 490 6.78 -1.22 3.17
N ARG A 491 5.94 -0.96 4.18
CA ARG A 491 5.54 0.40 4.56
C ARG A 491 6.75 1.25 4.96
N GLU A 492 7.76 0.66 5.58
CA GLU A 492 9.00 1.36 5.95
C GLU A 492 9.72 1.89 4.71
N VAL A 493 9.84 1.07 3.66
CA VAL A 493 10.48 1.50 2.40
C VAL A 493 9.66 2.61 1.74
N ALA A 494 8.33 2.50 1.70
CA ALA A 494 7.47 3.53 1.15
C ALA A 494 7.60 4.89 1.85
N VAL A 495 7.60 4.89 3.18
CA VAL A 495 7.79 6.11 3.98
C VAL A 495 9.20 6.66 3.76
N SER A 496 10.21 5.80 3.66
CA SER A 496 11.60 6.22 3.43
C SER A 496 11.81 6.90 2.07
N VAL A 497 11.08 6.49 1.02
CA VAL A 497 11.22 7.06 -0.33
C VAL A 497 10.26 8.21 -0.65
N THR A 498 9.15 8.35 0.09
CA THR A 498 8.08 9.32 -0.23
C THR A 498 7.59 10.17 0.94
N GLY A 499 8.02 9.88 2.18
CA GLY A 499 7.47 10.53 3.37
C GLY A 499 6.02 10.11 3.61
N SER A 500 5.09 11.06 3.50
CA SER A 500 3.65 10.85 3.74
C SER A 500 2.84 10.44 2.51
N ASP A 501 3.42 10.49 1.32
CA ASP A 501 2.71 10.36 0.03
C ASP A 501 2.50 8.88 -0.35
N VAL A 502 1.82 8.15 0.54
CA VAL A 502 1.63 6.71 0.47
C VAL A 502 0.16 6.35 0.28
N ILE A 503 -0.11 5.48 -0.70
CA ILE A 503 -1.41 4.85 -0.88
C ILE A 503 -1.33 3.41 -0.39
N GLU A 504 -2.12 3.11 0.64
CA GLU A 504 -2.30 1.76 1.15
C GLU A 504 -3.39 1.05 0.34
N LEU A 505 -3.04 -0.09 -0.26
CA LEU A 505 -3.91 -0.90 -1.09
C LEU A 505 -4.32 -2.16 -0.31
N HIS A 506 -5.61 -2.24 0.02
CA HIS A 506 -6.22 -3.37 0.73
C HIS A 506 -6.79 -4.41 -0.23
N GLU A 507 -7.41 -5.47 0.28
CA GLU A 507 -8.12 -6.50 -0.51
C GLU A 507 -9.19 -5.88 -1.44
N MET A 508 -9.64 -6.63 -2.47
CA MET A 508 -10.71 -6.13 -3.35
C MET A 508 -12.03 -6.06 -2.59
N ASP A 509 -12.84 -5.05 -2.87
CA ASP A 509 -14.19 -5.04 -2.32
C ASP A 509 -14.99 -6.22 -2.91
N PRO A 510 -15.95 -6.82 -2.18
CA PRO A 510 -16.73 -7.95 -2.66
C PRO A 510 -17.28 -7.83 -4.10
N PRO A 511 -17.88 -6.69 -4.53
CA PRO A 511 -18.34 -6.54 -5.91
C PRO A 511 -17.19 -6.51 -6.93
N GLU A 512 -16.06 -5.86 -6.61
CA GLU A 512 -14.89 -5.83 -7.49
C GLU A 512 -14.30 -7.23 -7.65
N ALA A 513 -14.23 -8.00 -6.56
CA ALA A 513 -13.70 -9.36 -6.55
C ALA A 513 -14.56 -10.33 -7.36
N ALA A 514 -15.88 -10.22 -7.28
CA ALA A 514 -16.83 -11.00 -8.07
C ALA A 514 -16.71 -10.68 -9.57
N GLU A 515 -16.66 -9.40 -9.94
CA GLU A 515 -16.45 -8.99 -11.33
C GLU A 515 -15.10 -9.47 -11.87
N PHE A 516 -14.05 -9.45 -11.03
CA PHE A 516 -12.73 -9.94 -11.42
C PHE A 516 -12.70 -11.46 -11.65
N LEU A 517 -13.38 -12.24 -10.79
CA LEU A 517 -13.54 -13.67 -10.99
C LEU A 517 -14.31 -13.97 -12.29
N GLU A 518 -15.41 -13.25 -12.54
CA GLU A 518 -16.22 -13.38 -13.76
C GLU A 518 -15.43 -13.11 -15.04
N LYS A 519 -14.60 -12.06 -15.06
CA LYS A 519 -13.71 -11.75 -16.19
C LYS A 519 -12.55 -12.74 -16.35
N SER A 520 -12.22 -13.49 -15.29
CA SER A 520 -11.10 -14.44 -15.28
C SER A 520 -11.50 -15.85 -15.71
N LEU A 521 -12.77 -16.23 -15.59
CA LEU A 521 -13.30 -17.52 -16.03
C LEU A 521 -13.63 -17.57 -17.53
N ILE A 522 -13.40 -18.71 -18.17
CA ILE A 522 -13.78 -18.94 -19.58
C ILE A 522 -15.28 -19.25 -19.68
N GLN A 523 -15.80 -20.09 -18.78
CA GLN A 523 -17.23 -20.44 -18.71
C GLN A 523 -17.92 -19.57 -17.65
N LYS A 524 -18.58 -18.52 -18.10
CA LYS A 524 -19.30 -17.57 -17.24
C LYS A 524 -20.56 -18.18 -16.59
N ASP A 525 -21.08 -19.26 -17.18
CA ASP A 525 -22.25 -19.98 -16.69
C ASP A 525 -22.05 -20.65 -15.31
N MET A 526 -20.80 -20.73 -14.82
CA MET A 526 -20.45 -21.32 -13.53
C MET A 526 -20.70 -20.39 -12.32
N LEU A 527 -21.12 -19.13 -12.54
CA LEU A 527 -21.39 -18.13 -11.49
C LEU A 527 -22.87 -17.98 -11.12
N ARG A 528 -23.72 -18.96 -11.49
CA ARG A 528 -25.18 -18.88 -11.23
C ARG A 528 -25.56 -18.93 -9.74
N ASP A 529 -24.63 -19.35 -8.88
CA ASP A 529 -24.83 -19.40 -7.44
C ASP A 529 -24.05 -18.27 -6.76
N GLU A 530 -24.77 -17.20 -6.40
CA GLU A 530 -24.20 -16.03 -5.71
C GLU A 530 -23.65 -16.40 -4.33
N ALA A 531 -24.25 -17.38 -3.64
CA ALA A 531 -23.82 -17.79 -2.31
C ALA A 531 -22.49 -18.55 -2.37
N VAL A 532 -22.34 -19.53 -3.26
CA VAL A 532 -21.09 -20.30 -3.43
C VAL A 532 -19.98 -19.39 -3.98
N THR A 533 -20.32 -18.42 -4.83
CA THR A 533 -19.37 -17.42 -5.32
C THR A 533 -18.86 -16.52 -4.19
N ALA A 534 -19.78 -16.01 -3.35
CA ALA A 534 -19.41 -15.18 -2.20
C ALA A 534 -18.55 -15.96 -1.20
N GLU A 535 -18.90 -17.21 -0.93
CA GLU A 535 -18.14 -18.11 -0.04
C GLU A 535 -16.72 -18.37 -0.58
N LEU A 536 -16.59 -18.69 -1.87
CA LEU A 536 -15.27 -18.87 -2.49
C LEU A 536 -14.41 -17.60 -2.39
N LEU A 537 -14.98 -16.44 -2.69
CA LEU A 537 -14.25 -15.18 -2.62
C LEU A 537 -13.84 -14.83 -1.18
N GLU A 538 -14.66 -15.18 -0.19
CA GLU A 538 -14.33 -15.07 1.23
C GLU A 538 -13.16 -16.00 1.61
N GLN A 539 -13.16 -17.27 1.14
CA GLN A 539 -12.06 -18.21 1.37
C GLN A 539 -10.75 -17.78 0.67
N LEU A 540 -10.87 -17.21 -0.52
CA LEU A 540 -9.76 -16.57 -1.25
C LEU A 540 -9.45 -15.16 -0.75
N THR A 541 -10.15 -14.71 0.31
CA THR A 541 -9.93 -13.47 1.03
C THR A 541 -9.93 -12.22 0.15
N TYR A 542 -10.68 -12.26 -0.95
CA TYR A 542 -10.77 -11.19 -1.94
C TYR A 542 -9.40 -10.72 -2.50
N LEU A 543 -8.37 -11.57 -2.44
CA LEU A 543 -7.05 -11.27 -2.97
C LEU A 543 -6.99 -11.52 -4.48
N PRO A 544 -6.68 -10.51 -5.32
CA PRO A 544 -6.70 -10.67 -6.78
C PRO A 544 -5.79 -11.81 -7.27
N LEU A 545 -4.61 -11.99 -6.66
CA LEU A 545 -3.74 -13.09 -7.06
C LEU A 545 -4.33 -14.48 -6.73
N ALA A 546 -4.99 -14.62 -5.58
CA ALA A 546 -5.64 -15.88 -5.19
C ALA A 546 -6.84 -16.18 -6.11
N ILE A 547 -7.63 -15.16 -6.44
CA ILE A 547 -8.75 -15.26 -7.39
C ILE A 547 -8.26 -15.65 -8.78
N ALA A 548 -7.20 -15.01 -9.30
CA ALA A 548 -6.65 -15.32 -10.60
C ALA A 548 -6.09 -16.75 -10.67
N GLN A 549 -5.45 -17.21 -9.59
CA GLN A 549 -4.94 -18.58 -9.45
C GLN A 549 -6.08 -19.61 -9.42
N ALA A 550 -7.14 -19.36 -8.65
CA ALA A 550 -8.33 -20.21 -8.61
C ALA A 550 -9.01 -20.28 -9.99
N ALA A 551 -9.20 -19.13 -10.64
CA ALA A 551 -9.76 -19.07 -11.99
C ALA A 551 -8.89 -19.83 -13.02
N ALA A 552 -7.57 -19.69 -12.95
CA ALA A 552 -6.65 -20.44 -13.81
C ALA A 552 -6.73 -21.95 -13.58
N TYR A 553 -6.80 -22.39 -12.33
CA TYR A 553 -6.98 -23.80 -11.97
C TYR A 553 -8.30 -24.33 -12.55
N MET A 554 -9.42 -23.65 -12.28
CA MET A 554 -10.75 -24.02 -12.78
C MET A 554 -10.78 -24.09 -14.31
N ASN A 555 -10.20 -23.10 -15.00
CA ASN A 555 -10.14 -23.08 -16.46
C ASN A 555 -9.33 -24.23 -17.06
N ILE A 556 -8.19 -24.59 -16.45
CA ILE A 556 -7.28 -25.63 -16.97
C ILE A 556 -7.79 -27.03 -16.64
N LYS A 557 -8.25 -27.22 -15.40
CA LYS A 557 -8.70 -28.52 -14.89
C LYS A 557 -10.19 -28.79 -15.16
N GLN A 558 -10.92 -27.79 -15.64
CA GLN A 558 -12.36 -27.86 -15.90
C GLN A 558 -13.17 -28.26 -14.65
N VAL A 559 -12.73 -27.76 -13.49
CA VAL A 559 -13.37 -28.02 -12.19
C VAL A 559 -14.41 -26.94 -11.92
N PRO A 560 -15.68 -27.30 -11.59
CA PRO A 560 -16.72 -26.35 -11.18
C PRO A 560 -16.38 -25.61 -9.89
N LEU A 561 -17.05 -24.47 -9.67
CA LEU A 561 -16.80 -23.60 -8.51
C LEU A 561 -17.03 -24.31 -7.17
N ALA A 562 -18.13 -25.08 -7.05
CA ALA A 562 -18.43 -25.87 -5.85
C ALA A 562 -17.38 -26.97 -5.57
N GLU A 563 -16.91 -27.67 -6.60
CA GLU A 563 -15.89 -28.71 -6.44
C GLU A 563 -14.52 -28.10 -6.11
N TYR A 564 -14.20 -26.91 -6.63
CA TYR A 564 -13.00 -26.18 -6.21
C TYR A 564 -13.10 -25.73 -4.75
N LEU A 565 -14.29 -25.31 -4.30
CA LEU A 565 -14.55 -24.96 -2.91
C LEU A 565 -14.42 -26.19 -1.99
N ASP A 566 -14.90 -27.36 -2.41
CA ASP A 566 -14.70 -28.62 -1.70
C ASP A 566 -13.20 -28.97 -1.56
N LEU A 567 -12.39 -28.71 -2.60
CA LEU A 567 -10.94 -28.86 -2.53
C LEU A 567 -10.27 -27.86 -1.57
N LEU A 568 -10.82 -26.64 -1.44
CA LEU A 568 -10.38 -25.66 -0.44
C LEU A 568 -10.81 -26.04 0.98
N HIS A 569 -11.95 -26.71 1.13
CA HIS A 569 -12.41 -27.29 2.40
C HIS A 569 -11.78 -28.67 2.70
N GLY A 570 -11.02 -29.20 1.75
CA GLY A 570 -10.35 -30.49 1.82
C GLY A 570 -9.20 -30.52 2.84
N THR A 571 -8.29 -31.48 2.67
CA THR A 571 -7.18 -31.59 3.60
C THR A 571 -6.23 -30.41 3.47
N ARG A 572 -5.49 -30.11 4.53
CA ARG A 572 -4.43 -29.10 4.49
C ARG A 572 -3.46 -29.32 3.33
N GLN A 573 -3.17 -30.58 2.97
CA GLN A 573 -2.31 -30.91 1.84
C GLN A 573 -2.93 -30.50 0.49
N ASP A 574 -4.25 -30.60 0.35
CA ASP A 574 -4.96 -30.19 -0.87
C ASP A 574 -4.84 -28.67 -1.08
N ILE A 575 -5.07 -27.87 -0.02
CA ILE A 575 -4.91 -26.41 -0.07
C ILE A 575 -3.45 -26.04 -0.39
N VAL A 576 -2.48 -26.73 0.21
CA VAL A 576 -1.05 -26.51 -0.07
C VAL A 576 -0.70 -26.81 -1.53
N SER A 577 -1.23 -27.90 -2.08
CA SER A 577 -1.06 -28.28 -3.47
C SER A 577 -1.66 -27.21 -4.41
N LEU A 578 -2.88 -26.76 -4.13
CA LEU A 578 -3.56 -25.70 -4.88
C LEU A 578 -2.78 -24.39 -4.85
N MET A 579 -2.34 -23.95 -3.67
CA MET A 579 -1.63 -22.67 -3.48
C MET A 579 -0.21 -22.68 -4.03
N SER A 580 0.43 -23.85 -4.11
CA SER A 580 1.79 -24.01 -4.64
C SER A 580 1.83 -24.28 -6.15
N THR A 581 0.68 -24.50 -6.79
CA THR A 581 0.62 -24.75 -8.23
C THR A 581 0.93 -23.47 -9.01
N GLU A 582 1.94 -23.52 -9.88
CA GLU A 582 2.29 -22.38 -10.74
C GLU A 582 1.43 -22.32 -11.99
N PHE A 583 0.99 -21.10 -12.34
CA PHE A 583 0.25 -20.82 -13.57
C PHE A 583 0.94 -19.73 -14.36
N ARG A 584 1.00 -19.84 -15.70
CA ARG A 584 1.60 -18.78 -16.52
C ARG A 584 0.68 -17.56 -16.58
N ASP A 585 1.16 -16.43 -16.08
CA ASP A 585 0.54 -15.11 -16.23
C ASP A 585 1.41 -14.23 -17.13
N HIS A 586 0.88 -13.80 -18.28
CA HIS A 586 1.60 -12.95 -19.25
C HIS A 586 1.71 -11.47 -18.81
N THR A 587 1.11 -11.10 -17.68
CA THR A 587 1.15 -9.74 -17.12
C THR A 587 2.26 -9.54 -16.08
N ARG A 588 3.18 -10.52 -15.95
CA ARG A 588 4.27 -10.53 -14.96
C ARG A 588 5.64 -10.79 -15.59
N TYR A 589 6.71 -10.57 -14.82
CA TYR A 589 8.08 -10.83 -15.24
C TYR A 589 8.33 -12.30 -15.56
N LEU A 590 9.08 -12.57 -16.66
CA LEU A 590 9.55 -13.92 -16.97
C LEU A 590 10.38 -14.47 -15.80
N GLY A 591 9.96 -15.61 -15.24
CA GLY A 591 10.62 -16.26 -14.11
C GLY A 591 10.10 -15.85 -12.72
N ALA A 592 9.10 -14.97 -12.62
CA ALA A 592 8.41 -14.71 -11.37
C ALA A 592 7.58 -15.94 -10.94
N GLN A 593 7.72 -16.36 -9.68
CA GLN A 593 6.91 -17.45 -9.12
C GLN A 593 5.44 -17.03 -9.06
N ASN A 594 4.56 -17.83 -9.67
CA ASN A 594 3.16 -17.45 -9.90
C ASN A 594 2.19 -17.86 -8.79
N ALA A 595 2.66 -18.68 -7.85
CA ALA A 595 1.87 -19.14 -6.72
C ALA A 595 1.75 -18.04 -5.64
N VAL A 596 0.55 -17.82 -5.12
CA VAL A 596 0.28 -16.92 -3.98
C VAL A 596 1.24 -17.23 -2.82
N ALA A 597 1.38 -18.51 -2.48
CA ALA A 597 2.27 -18.96 -1.41
C ALA A 597 3.73 -18.55 -1.67
N ALA A 598 4.21 -18.70 -2.89
CA ALA A 598 5.57 -18.29 -3.28
C ALA A 598 5.81 -16.79 -3.07
N THR A 599 4.82 -15.95 -3.40
CA THR A 599 4.96 -14.50 -3.17
C THR A 599 5.16 -14.17 -1.70
N TRP A 600 4.44 -14.83 -0.79
CA TRP A 600 4.64 -14.61 0.63
C TRP A 600 5.93 -15.24 1.15
N LEU A 601 6.32 -16.45 0.68
CA LEU A 601 7.59 -17.10 1.01
C LEU A 601 8.80 -16.17 0.81
N VAL A 602 8.81 -15.40 -0.28
CA VAL A 602 9.86 -14.40 -0.53
C VAL A 602 9.87 -13.30 0.54
N SER A 603 8.69 -12.82 0.96
CA SER A 603 8.58 -11.83 2.04
C SER A 603 8.98 -12.41 3.41
N PHE A 604 8.68 -13.68 3.69
CA PHE A 604 9.18 -14.37 4.90
C PHE A 604 10.71 -14.43 4.91
N ASP A 605 11.34 -14.79 3.79
CA ASP A 605 12.79 -14.85 3.68
C ASP A 605 13.46 -13.47 3.84
N GLN A 606 12.83 -12.39 3.36
CA GLN A 606 13.29 -11.02 3.59
C GLN A 606 13.18 -10.62 5.06
N ILE A 607 12.04 -10.90 5.71
CA ILE A 607 11.87 -10.64 7.15
C ILE A 607 12.92 -11.42 7.95
N ARG A 608 13.13 -12.71 7.64
CA ARG A 608 14.14 -13.52 8.33
C ARG A 608 15.56 -12.95 8.24
N LYS A 609 15.92 -12.33 7.12
CA LYS A 609 17.25 -11.71 6.92
C LYS A 609 17.39 -10.37 7.65
N SER A 610 16.34 -9.57 7.65
CA SER A 610 16.35 -8.19 8.17
C SER A 610 15.97 -8.10 9.66
N ASP A 611 15.05 -8.93 10.12
CA ASP A 611 14.50 -8.93 11.48
C ASP A 611 14.18 -10.37 11.94
N LYS A 612 15.16 -10.98 12.61
CA LYS A 612 15.03 -12.34 13.15
C LYS A 612 13.90 -12.46 14.19
N ALA A 613 13.68 -11.42 15.00
CA ALA A 613 12.64 -11.44 16.04
C ALA A 613 11.24 -11.45 15.40
N ALA A 614 11.03 -10.68 14.32
CA ALA A 614 9.80 -10.73 13.54
C ALA A 614 9.57 -12.11 12.91
N ALA A 615 10.61 -12.76 12.38
CA ALA A 615 10.50 -14.12 11.83
C ALA A 615 10.17 -15.19 12.90
N ASP A 616 10.75 -15.07 14.09
CA ASP A 616 10.45 -15.94 15.24
C ASP A 616 9.00 -15.74 15.73
N LEU A 617 8.54 -14.48 15.83
CA LEU A 617 7.13 -14.16 16.15
C LEU A 617 6.17 -14.74 15.12
N LEU A 618 6.49 -14.62 13.85
CA LEU A 618 5.68 -15.10 12.74
C LEU A 618 5.56 -16.63 12.77
N SER A 619 6.66 -17.32 13.07
CA SER A 619 6.68 -18.76 13.29
C SER A 619 5.81 -19.17 14.49
N PHE A 620 5.86 -18.42 15.59
CA PHE A 620 5.00 -18.62 16.76
C PHE A 620 3.52 -18.38 16.43
N ILE A 621 3.19 -17.27 15.77
CA ILE A 621 1.81 -16.89 15.39
C ILE A 621 1.18 -17.94 14.49
N SER A 622 1.99 -18.56 13.63
CA SER A 622 1.56 -19.68 12.78
C SER A 622 1.02 -20.87 13.58
N CYS A 623 1.33 -20.97 14.88
CA CYS A 623 0.90 -22.05 15.76
C CYS A 623 -0.40 -21.80 16.50
N ILE A 624 -0.81 -20.54 16.65
CA ILE A 624 -1.97 -20.13 17.41
C ILE A 624 -3.14 -19.77 16.49
N GLU A 625 -4.28 -19.36 17.07
CA GLU A 625 -5.40 -18.84 16.28
C GLU A 625 -4.97 -17.54 15.56
N PRO A 626 -5.10 -17.44 14.21
CA PRO A 626 -4.65 -16.27 13.45
C PRO A 626 -5.43 -14.98 13.75
N LYS A 627 -6.65 -15.07 14.28
CA LYS A 627 -7.47 -13.91 14.60
C LYS A 627 -7.45 -13.60 16.10
N GLY A 628 -7.52 -12.31 16.44
CA GLY A 628 -7.71 -11.85 17.81
C GLY A 628 -6.51 -12.03 18.72
N ILE A 629 -5.28 -11.97 18.20
CA ILE A 629 -4.03 -12.24 18.91
C ILE A 629 -3.67 -11.07 19.84
N PRO A 630 -3.72 -11.22 21.18
CA PRO A 630 -3.33 -10.17 22.10
C PRO A 630 -1.80 -10.01 22.13
N GLN A 631 -1.29 -8.77 22.19
CA GLN A 631 0.15 -8.51 22.29
C GLN A 631 0.80 -9.22 23.48
N THR A 632 0.07 -9.32 24.59
CA THR A 632 0.53 -9.96 25.84
C THR A 632 0.70 -11.47 25.72
N LEU A 633 0.13 -12.10 24.68
CA LEU A 633 0.30 -13.52 24.38
C LEU A 633 1.62 -13.80 23.64
N LEU A 634 2.13 -12.83 22.90
CA LEU A 634 3.30 -13.00 22.05
C LEU A 634 4.57 -13.22 22.90
N PRO A 635 5.51 -14.07 22.45
CA PRO A 635 6.77 -14.27 23.16
C PRO A 635 7.55 -12.96 23.22
N GLY A 636 7.95 -12.60 24.43
CA GLY A 636 8.78 -11.42 24.67
C GLY A 636 10.17 -11.62 24.08
N SER A 637 10.65 -10.61 23.34
CA SER A 637 12.07 -10.46 23.04
C SER A 637 12.82 -9.92 24.27
N GLU A 638 14.16 -9.94 24.24
CA GLU A 638 15.02 -9.47 25.34
C GLU A 638 14.72 -8.03 25.80
N SER A 639 14.08 -7.22 24.96
CA SER A 639 13.51 -5.90 25.31
C SER A 639 12.09 -5.68 24.77
N THR A 640 11.32 -4.81 25.43
CA THR A 640 9.97 -4.37 24.98
C THR A 640 10.01 -3.57 23.68
N VAL A 641 11.13 -2.88 23.42
CA VAL A 641 11.38 -2.14 22.17
C VAL A 641 11.51 -3.11 21.00
N GLN A 642 12.30 -4.17 21.15
CA GLN A 642 12.49 -5.17 20.11
C GLN A 642 11.19 -5.91 19.74
N LEU A 643 10.26 -6.11 20.69
CA LEU A 643 8.95 -6.71 20.40
C LEU A 643 8.07 -5.74 19.62
N ALA A 644 8.09 -4.45 19.98
CA ALA A 644 7.36 -3.42 19.28
C ALA A 644 7.88 -3.24 17.85
N ASP A 645 9.21 -3.29 17.67
CA ASP A 645 9.87 -3.23 16.36
C ASP A 645 9.50 -4.44 15.52
N ALA A 646 9.58 -5.65 16.08
CA ALA A 646 9.24 -6.88 15.37
C ALA A 646 7.76 -6.92 14.95
N ILE A 647 6.84 -6.50 15.82
CA ILE A 647 5.41 -6.32 15.46
C ILE A 647 5.28 -5.23 14.38
N GLY A 648 6.02 -4.13 14.51
CA GLY A 648 6.09 -3.06 13.53
C GLY A 648 6.52 -3.55 12.15
N THR A 649 7.55 -4.39 12.08
CA THR A 649 8.02 -5.06 10.86
C THR A 649 6.91 -5.93 10.25
N LEU A 650 6.25 -6.77 11.05
CA LEU A 650 5.15 -7.62 10.57
C LEU A 650 3.95 -6.81 10.07
N CYS A 651 3.63 -5.68 10.72
CA CYS A 651 2.61 -4.75 10.24
C CYS A 651 3.06 -3.99 8.98
N ALA A 652 4.34 -3.62 8.88
CA ALA A 652 4.90 -2.93 7.72
C ALA A 652 4.84 -3.79 6.45
N TYR A 653 4.96 -5.12 6.59
CA TYR A 653 4.75 -6.10 5.51
C TYR A 653 3.28 -6.51 5.33
N ALA A 654 2.35 -5.93 6.10
CA ALA A 654 0.93 -6.26 6.14
C ALA A 654 0.62 -7.74 6.51
N PHE A 655 1.53 -8.42 7.21
CA PHE A 655 1.32 -9.78 7.72
C PHE A 655 0.48 -9.79 9.00
N LEU A 656 0.57 -8.72 9.77
CA LEU A 656 -0.30 -8.45 10.90
C LEU A 656 -1.06 -7.14 10.71
N THR A 657 -2.35 -7.18 11.01
CA THR A 657 -3.21 -5.98 11.03
C THR A 657 -3.65 -5.71 12.46
N ARG A 658 -3.49 -4.46 12.91
CA ARG A 658 -3.94 -4.05 14.24
C ARG A 658 -5.45 -3.77 14.23
N ARG A 659 -6.19 -4.31 15.20
CA ARG A 659 -7.62 -4.00 15.37
C ARG A 659 -7.80 -2.62 15.98
N GLY A 660 -7.99 -1.60 15.14
CA GLY A 660 -8.17 -0.21 15.58
C GLY A 660 -7.02 0.25 16.49
N ASN A 661 -7.36 0.86 17.62
CA ASN A 661 -6.37 1.34 18.62
C ASN A 661 -6.01 0.29 19.68
N SER A 662 -6.50 -0.94 19.56
CA SER A 662 -6.22 -2.01 20.55
C SER A 662 -4.81 -2.60 20.36
N LYS A 663 -4.32 -3.32 21.38
CA LYS A 663 -3.11 -4.16 21.30
C LYS A 663 -3.45 -5.59 20.85
N VAL A 664 -4.42 -5.72 19.96
CA VAL A 664 -4.88 -7.00 19.40
C VAL A 664 -4.65 -7.00 17.90
N PHE A 665 -4.12 -8.10 17.39
CA PHE A 665 -3.70 -8.25 16.00
C PHE A 665 -4.41 -9.40 15.31
N ASP A 666 -4.63 -9.26 14.01
CA ASP A 666 -5.07 -10.32 13.14
C ASP A 666 -3.98 -10.65 12.13
N MET A 667 -3.74 -11.94 11.93
CA MET A 667 -3.02 -12.45 10.78
C MET A 667 -4.02 -12.93 9.75
N HIS A 668 -3.74 -12.58 8.51
CA HIS A 668 -4.52 -13.06 7.38
C HIS A 668 -4.45 -14.60 7.27
N SER A 669 -5.58 -15.28 7.09
CA SER A 669 -5.69 -16.76 7.15
C SER A 669 -4.74 -17.48 6.18
N LEU A 670 -4.64 -16.98 4.95
CA LEU A 670 -3.74 -17.53 3.94
C LEU A 670 -2.25 -17.22 4.23
N VAL A 671 -1.93 -16.08 4.85
CA VAL A 671 -0.56 -15.76 5.30
C VAL A 671 -0.17 -16.75 6.40
N HIS A 672 -1.05 -16.96 7.38
CA HIS A 672 -0.88 -17.94 8.45
C HIS A 672 -0.66 -19.36 7.89
N LEU A 673 -1.43 -19.77 6.88
CA LEU A 673 -1.23 -21.07 6.21
C LEU A 673 0.12 -21.14 5.50
N ALA A 674 0.51 -20.10 4.75
CA ALA A 674 1.79 -20.06 4.05
C ALA A 674 2.98 -20.05 5.01
N THR A 675 2.90 -19.36 6.16
CA THR A 675 3.92 -19.45 7.21
C THR A 675 4.10 -20.88 7.69
N ARG A 676 3.01 -21.62 7.86
CA ARG A 676 3.10 -23.02 8.27
C ARG A 676 3.71 -23.92 7.20
N ILE A 677 3.43 -23.68 5.91
CA ILE A 677 4.09 -24.39 4.80
C ILE A 677 5.59 -24.13 4.84
N TRP A 678 5.98 -22.89 5.07
CA TRP A 678 7.37 -22.51 5.18
C TRP A 678 8.07 -23.23 6.33
N VAL A 679 7.50 -23.19 7.54
CA VAL A 679 8.02 -23.92 8.71
C VAL A 679 8.15 -25.43 8.43
N GLN A 680 7.25 -26.00 7.65
CA GLN A 680 7.31 -27.41 7.23
C GLN A 680 8.44 -27.68 6.24
N ARG A 681 8.62 -26.83 5.22
CA ARG A 681 9.69 -26.97 4.21
C ARG A 681 11.08 -26.85 4.81
N GLU A 682 11.25 -25.98 5.80
CA GLU A 682 12.52 -25.79 6.51
C GLU A 682 12.78 -26.92 7.55
N GLY A 683 11.85 -27.86 7.73
CA GLY A 683 11.98 -28.94 8.72
C GLY A 683 11.85 -28.48 10.17
N LEU A 684 11.29 -27.28 10.43
CA LEU A 684 11.24 -26.64 11.75
C LEU A 684 9.91 -26.89 12.49
N THR A 685 9.02 -27.73 11.98
CA THR A 685 7.65 -27.90 12.53
C THR A 685 7.65 -28.36 13.98
N ALA A 686 8.34 -29.46 14.29
CA ALA A 686 8.40 -30.00 15.65
C ALA A 686 8.97 -28.99 16.65
N THR A 687 10.08 -28.35 16.31
CA THR A 687 10.73 -27.33 17.16
C THR A 687 9.85 -26.10 17.37
N THR A 688 9.11 -25.67 16.35
CA THR A 688 8.23 -24.49 16.44
C THR A 688 7.00 -24.79 17.30
N ASP A 689 6.36 -25.96 17.10
CA ASP A 689 5.22 -26.40 17.91
C ASP A 689 5.62 -26.58 19.38
N GLU A 690 6.81 -27.14 19.62
CA GLU A 690 7.37 -27.31 20.97
C GLU A 690 7.59 -25.95 21.65
N LYS A 691 8.26 -25.00 20.98
CA LYS A 691 8.48 -23.64 21.51
C LYS A 691 7.16 -22.91 21.78
N ALA A 692 6.20 -23.01 20.87
CA ALA A 692 4.89 -22.38 21.05
C ALA A 692 4.12 -22.99 22.22
N THR A 693 4.16 -24.32 22.37
CA THR A 693 3.52 -25.03 23.48
C THR A 693 4.13 -24.65 24.83
N ARG A 694 5.46 -24.59 24.94
CA ARG A 694 6.14 -24.14 26.17
C ARG A 694 5.79 -22.70 26.51
N HIS A 695 5.83 -21.81 25.52
CA HIS A 695 5.50 -20.41 25.73
C HIS A 695 4.06 -20.24 26.22
N LEU A 696 3.09 -20.88 25.56
CA LEU A 696 1.69 -20.83 26.01
C LEU A 696 1.49 -21.44 27.39
N ALA A 697 2.13 -22.56 27.71
CA ALA A 697 2.03 -23.15 29.04
C ALA A 697 2.55 -22.21 30.14
N MET A 698 3.53 -21.35 29.81
CA MET A 698 4.09 -20.36 30.73
C MET A 698 3.21 -19.12 30.88
N VAL A 699 2.61 -18.61 29.78
CA VAL A 699 1.83 -17.35 29.82
C VAL A 699 0.33 -17.52 30.03
N PHE A 700 -0.20 -18.73 29.83
CA PHE A 700 -1.63 -19.00 30.03
C PHE A 700 -1.96 -18.90 31.52
N PRO A 701 -2.87 -18.00 31.94
CA PRO A 701 -3.06 -17.73 33.35
C PRO A 701 -3.92 -18.81 34.03
N THR A 702 -4.01 -18.70 35.36
CA THR A 702 -4.87 -19.54 36.20
C THR A 702 -6.35 -19.25 35.96
N ASP A 703 -7.22 -20.12 36.48
CA ASP A 703 -8.68 -19.98 36.45
C ASP A 703 -9.24 -18.97 37.47
N ASP A 704 -8.39 -18.13 38.06
CA ASP A 704 -8.80 -17.07 38.97
C ASP A 704 -9.72 -16.07 38.25
N TYR A 705 -10.78 -15.63 38.92
CA TYR A 705 -11.79 -14.75 38.32
C TYR A 705 -11.20 -13.43 37.81
N SER A 706 -10.18 -12.89 38.48
CA SER A 706 -9.46 -11.68 38.04
C SER A 706 -8.77 -11.85 36.67
N ASN A 707 -8.39 -13.07 36.31
CA ASN A 707 -7.74 -13.40 35.04
C ASN A 707 -8.75 -13.75 33.93
N ARG A 708 -10.06 -13.70 34.21
CA ARG A 708 -11.13 -14.13 33.29
C ARG A 708 -11.02 -13.58 31.89
N ASN A 709 -10.83 -12.27 31.77
CA ASN A 709 -10.73 -11.65 30.45
C ASN A 709 -9.47 -12.12 29.71
N VAL A 710 -8.35 -12.30 30.42
CA VAL A 710 -7.06 -12.70 29.83
C VAL A 710 -7.10 -14.14 29.33
N TRP A 711 -7.50 -15.13 30.15
CA TRP A 711 -7.56 -16.50 29.65
C TRP A 711 -8.65 -16.71 28.61
N ARG A 712 -9.77 -15.96 28.63
CA ARG A 712 -10.80 -16.04 27.57
C ARG A 712 -10.25 -15.59 26.22
N GLU A 713 -9.44 -14.52 26.21
CA GLU A 713 -8.73 -14.10 25.01
C GLU A 713 -7.70 -15.15 24.56
N TYR A 714 -7.02 -15.82 25.50
CA TYR A 714 -5.96 -16.80 25.18
C TYR A 714 -6.50 -18.19 24.80
N LEU A 715 -7.72 -18.53 25.21
CA LEU A 715 -8.31 -19.87 25.08
C LEU A 715 -8.33 -20.40 23.63
N PRO A 716 -8.76 -19.63 22.61
CA PRO A 716 -8.72 -20.09 21.22
C PRO A 716 -7.29 -20.43 20.75
N HIS A 717 -6.31 -19.62 21.16
CA HIS A 717 -4.91 -19.82 20.81
C HIS A 717 -4.33 -21.09 21.47
N ALA A 718 -4.63 -21.32 22.75
CA ALA A 718 -4.22 -22.52 23.48
C ALA A 718 -4.82 -23.79 22.88
N LEU A 719 -6.12 -23.78 22.56
CA LEU A 719 -6.78 -24.91 21.91
C LEU A 719 -6.17 -25.24 20.54
N ARG A 720 -5.85 -24.20 19.77
CA ARG A 720 -5.21 -24.37 18.46
C ARG A 720 -3.86 -25.10 18.59
N VAL A 721 -3.02 -24.68 19.53
CA VAL A 721 -1.71 -25.31 19.78
C VAL A 721 -1.87 -26.75 20.27
N LEU A 722 -2.80 -27.02 21.18
CA LEU A 722 -3.08 -28.37 21.69
C LEU A 722 -3.58 -29.33 20.59
N GLN A 723 -4.36 -28.83 19.63
CA GLN A 723 -4.85 -29.62 18.49
C GLN A 723 -3.76 -29.99 17.47
N HIS A 724 -2.78 -29.12 17.23
CA HIS A 724 -1.72 -29.37 16.23
C HIS A 724 -0.54 -30.17 16.79
N SER A 725 -0.22 -29.99 18.08
CA SER A 725 0.93 -30.61 18.74
C SER A 725 0.68 -32.06 19.20
N LYS A 726 -0.18 -32.85 18.52
CA LYS A 726 -0.62 -34.18 19.01
C LYS A 726 0.51 -35.12 19.39
N GLN A 727 1.59 -35.14 18.61
CA GLN A 727 2.75 -36.03 18.81
C GLN A 727 3.72 -35.57 19.92
N LEU A 728 3.59 -34.33 20.41
CA LEU A 728 4.45 -33.79 21.46
C LEU A 728 4.06 -34.37 22.83
N ASP A 729 5.02 -34.99 23.53
CA ASP A 729 4.84 -35.61 24.85
C ASP A 729 5.75 -34.90 25.88
N ILE A 730 5.41 -33.65 26.24
CA ILE A 730 6.15 -32.80 27.19
C ILE A 730 5.28 -32.34 28.36
N GLU A 731 5.89 -32.02 29.51
CA GLU A 731 5.18 -31.60 30.72
C GLU A 731 4.40 -30.29 30.54
N GLU A 732 4.94 -29.33 29.79
CA GLU A 732 4.31 -28.04 29.52
C GLU A 732 2.98 -28.20 28.79
N LYS A 733 2.88 -29.18 27.88
CA LYS A 733 1.63 -29.51 27.19
C LYS A 733 0.58 -30.06 28.16
N CYS A 734 0.99 -30.92 29.09
CA CYS A 734 0.12 -31.42 30.15
C CYS A 734 -0.38 -30.28 31.05
N SER A 735 0.53 -29.36 31.43
CA SER A 735 0.19 -28.18 32.22
C SER A 735 -0.78 -27.25 31.48
N LEU A 736 -0.61 -27.06 30.17
CA LEU A 736 -1.54 -26.29 29.36
C LEU A 736 -2.92 -26.96 29.27
N PHE A 737 -3.00 -28.28 29.03
CA PHE A 737 -4.25 -29.04 29.10
C PHE A 737 -4.96 -28.88 30.45
N TYR A 738 -4.20 -28.93 31.54
CA TYR A 738 -4.72 -28.76 32.89
C TYR A 738 -5.36 -27.38 33.09
N TRP A 739 -4.66 -26.29 32.76
CA TRP A 739 -5.18 -24.93 32.95
C TRP A 739 -6.31 -24.57 31.97
N VAL A 740 -6.19 -25.00 30.70
CA VAL A 740 -7.28 -24.86 29.71
C VAL A 740 -8.54 -25.58 30.20
N GLY A 741 -8.40 -26.82 30.69
CA GLY A 741 -9.52 -27.59 31.22
C GLY A 741 -10.17 -26.92 32.43
N ARG A 742 -9.38 -26.36 33.36
CA ARG A 742 -9.90 -25.59 34.50
C ARG A 742 -10.67 -24.35 34.08
N CYS A 743 -10.10 -23.54 33.18
CA CYS A 743 -10.75 -22.32 32.69
C CYS A 743 -12.04 -22.64 31.92
N MET A 744 -12.05 -23.71 31.11
CA MET A 744 -13.26 -24.17 30.41
C MET A 744 -14.38 -24.59 31.36
N ARG A 745 -14.03 -25.21 32.49
CA ARG A 745 -15.02 -25.56 33.53
C ARG A 745 -15.66 -24.30 34.11
N VAL A 746 -14.85 -23.28 34.41
CA VAL A 746 -15.31 -21.97 34.90
C VAL A 746 -16.15 -21.22 33.85
N ASP A 747 -15.88 -21.42 32.55
CA ASP A 747 -16.70 -20.83 31.46
C ASP A 747 -17.98 -21.64 31.15
N GLY A 748 -18.26 -22.71 31.89
CA GLY A 748 -19.42 -23.58 31.69
C GLY A 748 -19.29 -24.61 30.55
N ARG A 749 -18.12 -24.71 29.89
CA ARG A 749 -17.85 -25.66 28.81
C ARG A 749 -17.43 -27.03 29.36
N ILE A 750 -18.28 -27.62 30.19
CA ILE A 750 -17.94 -28.77 31.05
C ILE A 750 -17.46 -30.00 30.25
N LYS A 751 -18.14 -30.37 29.16
CA LYS A 751 -17.73 -31.51 28.31
C LYS A 751 -16.33 -31.36 27.73
N GLU A 752 -15.95 -30.15 27.33
CA GLU A 752 -14.61 -29.87 26.80
C GLU A 752 -13.57 -29.82 27.91
N ALA A 753 -13.94 -29.29 29.08
CA ALA A 753 -13.11 -29.30 30.27
C ALA A 753 -12.71 -30.73 30.66
N VAL A 754 -13.67 -31.66 30.70
CA VAL A 754 -13.42 -33.09 30.99
C VAL A 754 -12.39 -33.66 30.03
N ARG A 755 -12.57 -33.49 28.71
CA ARG A 755 -11.63 -34.02 27.70
C ARG A 755 -10.19 -33.51 27.91
N ASN A 756 -10.02 -32.20 28.14
CA ASN A 756 -8.70 -31.61 28.37
C ASN A 756 -8.07 -32.09 29.70
N LEU A 757 -8.87 -32.22 30.76
CA LEU A 757 -8.39 -32.71 32.06
C LEU A 757 -8.06 -34.22 32.02
N GLU A 758 -8.77 -35.02 31.23
CA GLU A 758 -8.45 -36.43 30.98
C GLU A 758 -7.09 -36.57 30.31
N GLU A 759 -6.79 -35.78 29.27
CA GLU A 759 -5.46 -35.76 28.62
C GLU A 759 -4.35 -35.43 29.63
N ALA A 760 -4.54 -34.39 30.46
CA ALA A 760 -3.59 -34.03 31.51
C ALA A 760 -3.39 -35.16 32.55
N CYS A 761 -4.49 -35.78 33.01
CA CYS A 761 -4.46 -36.89 33.96
C CYS A 761 -3.81 -38.14 33.39
N GLN A 762 -4.07 -38.47 32.13
CA GLN A 762 -3.46 -39.61 31.44
C GLN A 762 -1.96 -39.41 31.30
N TRP A 763 -1.52 -38.20 30.91
CA TRP A 763 -0.10 -37.86 30.83
C TRP A 763 0.61 -38.02 32.19
N ARG A 764 0.08 -37.40 33.25
CA ARG A 764 0.64 -37.53 34.62
C ARG A 764 0.58 -38.95 35.14
N SER A 765 -0.41 -39.75 34.70
CA SER A 765 -0.51 -41.15 35.10
C SER A 765 0.57 -42.04 34.49
N ARG A 766 1.06 -41.70 33.30
CA ARG A 766 2.17 -42.37 32.61
C ARG A 766 3.53 -41.98 33.18
N HIS A 767 3.71 -40.72 33.59
CA HIS A 767 5.03 -40.17 33.96
C HIS A 767 5.28 -40.07 35.47
N ASN A 768 4.25 -39.90 36.29
CA ASN A 768 4.41 -39.65 37.73
C ASN A 768 3.91 -40.82 38.58
N THR A 769 4.54 -41.04 39.73
CA THR A 769 4.11 -42.03 40.72
C THR A 769 2.71 -41.72 41.25
N LYS A 770 2.02 -42.74 41.81
CA LYS A 770 0.62 -42.60 42.28
C LYS A 770 0.44 -41.57 43.40
N ASP A 771 1.48 -41.34 44.20
CA ASP A 771 1.55 -40.39 45.31
C ASP A 771 2.08 -39.02 44.91
N HIS A 772 2.47 -38.82 43.65
CA HIS A 772 3.01 -37.55 43.19
C HIS A 772 1.95 -36.42 43.31
N PRO A 773 2.27 -35.27 43.94
CA PRO A 773 1.30 -34.20 44.20
C PRO A 773 0.54 -33.71 42.96
N LEU A 774 1.25 -33.43 41.86
CA LEU A 774 0.63 -32.98 40.60
C LEU A 774 -0.33 -34.01 40.00
N ARG A 775 -0.07 -35.32 40.16
CA ARG A 775 -0.97 -36.37 39.66
C ARG A 775 -2.27 -36.39 40.47
N LEU A 776 -2.15 -36.31 41.79
CA LEU A 776 -3.31 -36.24 42.68
C LEU A 776 -4.12 -34.96 42.46
N GLN A 777 -3.46 -33.83 42.20
CA GLN A 777 -4.10 -32.55 41.90
C GLN A 777 -4.91 -32.62 40.60
N SER A 778 -4.36 -33.18 39.52
CA SER A 778 -5.09 -33.33 38.26
C SER A 778 -6.27 -34.29 38.42
N GLN A 779 -6.09 -35.40 39.13
CA GLN A 779 -7.17 -36.36 39.40
C GLN A 779 -8.30 -35.74 40.24
N HIS A 780 -7.96 -34.98 41.26
CA HIS A 780 -8.92 -34.21 42.05
C HIS A 780 -9.70 -33.22 41.15
N THR A 781 -9.01 -32.46 40.32
CA THR A 781 -9.64 -31.49 39.39
C THR A 781 -10.53 -32.18 38.34
N LEU A 782 -10.09 -33.32 37.81
CA LEU A 782 -10.89 -34.13 36.90
C LEU A 782 -12.15 -34.67 37.58
N ALA A 783 -12.08 -35.06 38.85
CA ALA A 783 -13.26 -35.49 39.59
C ALA A 783 -14.28 -34.36 39.77
N ILE A 784 -13.83 -33.12 40.01
CA ILE A 784 -14.72 -31.94 40.02
C ILE A 784 -15.40 -31.78 38.65
N ALA A 785 -14.66 -31.95 37.55
CA ALA A 785 -15.22 -31.87 36.21
C ALA A 785 -16.20 -33.02 35.90
N TYR A 786 -15.93 -34.24 36.36
CA TYR A 786 -16.88 -35.35 36.28
C TYR A 786 -18.15 -35.09 37.07
N HIS A 787 -18.03 -34.54 38.28
CA HIS A 787 -19.19 -34.14 39.08
C HIS A 787 -20.05 -33.11 38.33
N ALA A 788 -19.45 -32.04 37.82
CA ALA A 788 -20.15 -31.02 37.04
C ALA A 788 -20.74 -31.53 35.71
N ASN A 789 -20.21 -32.64 35.16
CA ASN A 789 -20.72 -33.28 33.93
C ASN A 789 -21.81 -34.33 34.22
N GLY A 790 -22.25 -34.48 35.47
CA GLY A 790 -23.22 -35.50 35.89
C GLY A 790 -22.65 -36.91 36.07
N GLN A 791 -21.33 -37.11 35.90
CA GLN A 791 -20.64 -38.39 36.09
C GLN A 791 -20.28 -38.61 37.58
N VAL A 792 -21.28 -38.52 38.45
CA VAL A 792 -21.10 -38.48 39.91
C VAL A 792 -20.40 -39.75 40.44
N LYS A 793 -20.72 -40.93 39.89
CA LYS A 793 -20.09 -42.20 40.29
C LYS A 793 -18.59 -42.22 39.99
N ASP A 794 -18.18 -41.69 38.84
CA ASP A 794 -16.76 -41.60 38.44
C ASP A 794 -16.01 -40.59 39.34
N ALA A 795 -16.66 -39.46 39.66
CA ALA A 795 -16.13 -38.48 40.60
C ALA A 795 -15.89 -39.07 42.00
N ILE A 796 -16.88 -39.78 42.56
CA ILE A 796 -16.75 -40.45 43.87
C ILE A 796 -15.61 -41.48 43.84
N ALA A 797 -15.55 -42.32 42.81
CA ALA A 797 -14.53 -43.35 42.69
C ALA A 797 -13.12 -42.75 42.66
N LEU A 798 -12.93 -41.68 41.89
CA LEU A 798 -11.64 -41.00 41.75
C LEU A 798 -11.25 -40.25 43.04
N LEU A 799 -12.19 -39.53 43.68
CA LEU A 799 -11.94 -38.82 44.94
C LEU A 799 -11.61 -39.76 46.08
N LYS A 800 -12.30 -40.90 46.22
CA LYS A 800 -11.97 -41.93 47.22
C LYS A 800 -10.53 -42.41 47.08
N GLN A 801 -10.07 -42.64 45.85
CA GLN A 801 -8.69 -43.05 45.59
C GLN A 801 -7.70 -41.94 45.97
N VAL A 802 -7.95 -40.70 45.55
CA VAL A 802 -7.10 -39.54 45.86
C VAL A 802 -7.00 -39.31 47.38
N ILE A 803 -8.11 -39.34 48.10
CA ILE A 803 -8.15 -39.16 49.56
C ILE A 803 -7.41 -40.30 50.27
N THR A 804 -7.58 -41.55 49.81
CA THR A 804 -6.88 -42.71 50.40
C THR A 804 -5.36 -42.55 50.30
N ILE A 805 -4.86 -42.01 49.19
CA ILE A 805 -3.42 -41.76 49.00
C ILE A 805 -2.99 -40.54 49.83
N ARG A 806 -3.71 -39.41 49.75
CA ARG A 806 -3.44 -38.19 50.53
C ARG A 806 -3.46 -38.45 52.04
N ALA A 807 -4.33 -39.33 52.54
CA ALA A 807 -4.40 -39.67 53.95
C ALA A 807 -3.16 -40.44 54.47
N LYS A 808 -2.39 -41.08 53.58
CA LYS A 808 -1.13 -41.76 53.92
C LYS A 808 0.06 -40.80 53.95
N THR A 809 -0.02 -39.68 53.23
CA THR A 809 1.11 -38.76 53.00
C THR A 809 0.92 -37.38 53.62
N LEU A 810 -0.32 -36.95 53.87
CA LEU A 810 -0.67 -35.61 54.36
C LEU A 810 -1.45 -35.67 55.68
N ALA A 811 -1.16 -34.71 56.56
CA ALA A 811 -1.88 -34.49 57.81
C ALA A 811 -3.37 -34.21 57.56
N GLU A 812 -4.21 -34.39 58.58
CA GLU A 812 -5.67 -34.24 58.48
C GLU A 812 -6.10 -32.79 58.17
N ASP A 813 -5.33 -31.81 58.64
CA ASP A 813 -5.54 -30.38 58.43
C ASP A 813 -4.90 -29.84 57.15
N HIS A 814 -4.27 -30.69 56.33
CA HIS A 814 -3.65 -30.26 55.09
C HIS A 814 -4.71 -29.79 54.06
N PRO A 815 -4.54 -28.60 53.44
CA PRO A 815 -5.53 -28.01 52.52
C PRO A 815 -5.99 -28.96 51.40
N ASP A 816 -5.05 -29.58 50.68
CA ASP A 816 -5.37 -30.55 49.62
C ASP A 816 -6.24 -31.74 50.06
N ARG A 817 -6.03 -32.24 51.27
CA ARG A 817 -6.79 -33.36 51.81
C ARG A 817 -8.23 -32.91 52.11
N LEU A 818 -8.37 -31.76 52.76
CA LEU A 818 -9.66 -31.15 53.07
C LEU A 818 -10.43 -30.77 51.80
N ALA A 819 -9.75 -30.26 50.77
CA ALA A 819 -10.35 -29.95 49.47
C ALA A 819 -10.93 -31.21 48.80
N SER A 820 -10.19 -32.32 48.78
CA SER A 820 -10.75 -33.58 48.24
C SER A 820 -11.90 -34.14 49.08
N GLN A 821 -11.85 -34.02 50.40
CA GLN A 821 -12.93 -34.46 51.28
C GLN A 821 -14.20 -33.60 51.10
N HIS A 822 -14.04 -32.29 50.92
CA HIS A 822 -15.12 -31.38 50.56
C HIS A 822 -15.79 -31.80 49.25
N GLU A 823 -15.01 -32.00 48.18
CA GLU A 823 -15.55 -32.45 46.89
C GLU A 823 -16.19 -33.83 46.95
N LEU A 824 -15.65 -34.75 47.78
CA LEU A 824 -16.28 -36.06 47.97
C LEU A 824 -17.64 -35.91 48.67
N ALA A 825 -17.76 -34.98 49.61
CA ALA A 825 -19.04 -34.71 50.27
C ALA A 825 -20.06 -34.08 49.30
N ALA A 826 -19.63 -33.16 48.43
CA ALA A 826 -20.47 -32.61 47.36
C ALA A 826 -20.94 -33.74 46.41
N ALA A 827 -20.04 -34.63 45.99
CA ALA A 827 -20.40 -35.77 45.15
C ALA A 827 -21.32 -36.77 45.87
N TYR A 828 -21.17 -36.96 47.19
CA TYR A 828 -22.10 -37.77 47.97
C TYR A 828 -23.49 -37.15 48.07
N HIS A 829 -23.57 -35.83 48.24
CA HIS A 829 -24.84 -35.10 48.21
C HIS A 829 -25.55 -35.28 46.86
N ALA A 830 -24.84 -35.05 45.76
CA ALA A 830 -25.38 -35.25 44.40
C ALA A 830 -25.76 -36.72 44.07
N ASN A 831 -25.20 -37.70 44.79
CA ASN A 831 -25.55 -39.12 44.66
C ASN A 831 -26.65 -39.57 45.64
N GLY A 832 -27.28 -38.64 46.37
CA GLY A 832 -28.34 -38.91 47.34
C GLY A 832 -27.86 -39.41 48.71
N GLN A 833 -26.55 -39.51 48.94
CA GLN A 833 -25.95 -39.92 50.23
C GLN A 833 -25.83 -38.75 51.21
N VAL A 834 -26.95 -38.06 51.46
CA VAL A 834 -26.99 -36.77 52.16
C VAL A 834 -26.42 -36.86 53.59
N LYS A 835 -26.69 -37.94 54.32
CA LYS A 835 -26.16 -38.13 55.69
C LYS A 835 -24.63 -38.24 55.71
N ASP A 836 -24.05 -38.95 54.74
CA ASP A 836 -22.60 -39.09 54.61
C ASP A 836 -21.96 -37.74 54.24
N ALA A 837 -22.60 -36.98 53.35
CA ALA A 837 -22.18 -35.64 52.97
C ALA A 837 -22.16 -34.68 54.18
N ILE A 838 -23.26 -34.61 54.95
CA ILE A 838 -23.36 -33.77 56.16
C ILE A 838 -22.28 -34.14 57.17
N ALA A 839 -22.08 -35.44 57.44
CA ALA A 839 -21.08 -35.89 58.39
C ALA A 839 -19.66 -35.46 57.99
N LEU A 840 -19.30 -35.64 56.72
CA LEU A 840 -17.99 -35.28 56.18
C LEU A 840 -17.78 -33.76 56.15
N LEU A 841 -18.78 -32.98 55.73
CA LEU A 841 -18.71 -31.51 55.69
C LEU A 841 -18.56 -30.91 57.09
N LYS A 842 -19.31 -31.42 58.08
CA LYS A 842 -19.15 -30.98 59.48
C LYS A 842 -17.72 -31.20 59.99
N GLN A 843 -17.11 -32.34 59.66
CA GLN A 843 -15.72 -32.60 60.00
C GLN A 843 -14.77 -31.60 59.30
N VAL A 844 -14.90 -31.43 57.98
CA VAL A 844 -14.07 -30.52 57.19
C VAL A 844 -14.17 -29.08 57.69
N ILE A 845 -15.38 -28.57 57.92
CA ILE A 845 -15.62 -27.21 58.44
C ILE A 845 -15.02 -27.04 59.83
N THR A 846 -15.17 -28.05 60.71
CA THR A 846 -14.60 -28.01 62.07
C THR A 846 -13.07 -27.89 62.03
N ILE A 847 -12.42 -28.59 61.09
CA ILE A 847 -10.96 -28.51 60.92
C ILE A 847 -10.57 -27.17 60.29
N ARG A 848 -11.24 -26.75 59.20
CA ARG A 848 -11.00 -25.45 58.53
C ARG A 848 -11.21 -24.28 59.49
N ALA A 849 -12.17 -24.33 60.40
CA ALA A 849 -12.42 -23.27 61.38
C ALA A 849 -11.29 -23.10 62.42
N LYS A 850 -10.43 -24.12 62.61
CA LYS A 850 -9.25 -24.02 63.49
C LYS A 850 -8.06 -23.36 62.81
N THR A 851 -7.99 -23.40 61.47
CA THR A 851 -6.82 -23.01 60.69
C THR A 851 -7.06 -21.81 59.77
N LEU A 852 -8.31 -21.56 59.37
CA LEU A 852 -8.70 -20.53 58.41
C LEU A 852 -9.65 -19.50 59.04
N ALA A 853 -9.49 -18.24 58.63
CA ALA A 853 -10.38 -17.15 58.99
C ALA A 853 -11.82 -17.40 58.49
N GLU A 854 -12.78 -16.68 59.07
CA GLU A 854 -14.21 -16.86 58.75
C GLU A 854 -14.56 -16.46 57.32
N ASP A 855 -13.82 -15.51 56.75
CA ASP A 855 -13.95 -15.00 55.38
C ASP A 855 -13.10 -15.76 54.35
N HIS A 856 -12.45 -16.86 54.75
CA HIS A 856 -11.64 -17.64 53.83
C HIS A 856 -12.53 -18.40 52.81
N PRO A 857 -12.27 -18.34 51.49
CA PRO A 857 -13.11 -18.94 50.45
C PRO A 857 -13.41 -20.43 50.67
N ASP A 858 -12.39 -21.25 50.98
CA ASP A 858 -12.57 -22.68 51.29
C ASP A 858 -13.55 -22.96 52.42
N ARG A 859 -13.60 -22.09 53.44
CA ARG A 859 -14.51 -22.26 54.57
C ARG A 859 -15.95 -21.97 54.14
N LEU A 860 -16.16 -20.86 53.44
CA LEU A 860 -17.46 -20.45 52.89
C LEU A 860 -17.99 -21.49 51.91
N ALA A 861 -17.16 -22.00 50.99
CA ALA A 861 -17.54 -23.04 50.04
C ALA A 861 -18.01 -24.34 50.73
N SER A 862 -17.36 -24.76 51.83
CA SER A 862 -17.85 -25.91 52.60
C SER A 862 -19.15 -25.65 53.33
N GLN A 863 -19.34 -24.45 53.88
CA GLN A 863 -20.59 -24.06 54.54
C GLN A 863 -21.75 -24.02 53.55
N HIS A 864 -21.50 -23.54 52.34
CA HIS A 864 -22.46 -23.54 51.24
C HIS A 864 -22.95 -24.96 50.90
N VAL A 865 -22.04 -25.90 50.63
CA VAL A 865 -22.43 -27.31 50.34
C VAL A 865 -23.11 -27.96 51.55
N LEU A 866 -22.73 -27.59 52.78
CA LEU A 866 -23.43 -28.05 53.99
C LEU A 866 -24.87 -27.52 54.07
N ALA A 867 -25.10 -26.26 53.71
CA ALA A 867 -26.44 -25.68 53.66
C ALA A 867 -27.32 -26.39 52.62
N SER A 868 -26.79 -26.64 51.41
CA SER A 868 -27.50 -27.42 50.39
C SER A 868 -27.84 -28.84 50.88
N ALA A 869 -26.89 -29.51 51.56
CA ALA A 869 -27.15 -30.80 52.17
C ALA A 869 -28.19 -30.74 53.32
N TYR A 870 -28.25 -29.64 54.08
CA TYR A 870 -29.30 -29.40 55.07
C TYR A 870 -30.67 -29.22 54.43
N LEU A 871 -30.77 -28.52 53.30
CA LEU A 871 -32.02 -28.38 52.55
C LEU A 871 -32.56 -29.75 52.14
N THR A 872 -31.72 -30.59 51.50
CA THR A 872 -32.12 -31.94 51.08
C THR A 872 -32.46 -32.86 52.26
N ASN A 873 -31.91 -32.60 53.45
CA ASN A 873 -32.22 -33.36 54.67
C ASN A 873 -33.44 -32.79 55.45
N GLY A 874 -34.10 -31.75 54.93
CA GLY A 874 -35.26 -31.10 55.55
C GLY A 874 -34.93 -30.10 56.68
N GLN A 875 -33.65 -29.80 56.91
CA GLN A 875 -33.17 -28.86 57.92
C GLN A 875 -33.15 -27.42 57.40
N VAL A 876 -34.27 -26.94 56.88
CA VAL A 876 -34.36 -25.67 56.12
C VAL A 876 -33.91 -24.46 56.93
N LYS A 877 -34.26 -24.39 58.23
CA LYS A 877 -33.86 -23.28 59.11
C LYS A 877 -32.35 -23.22 59.34
N ASP A 878 -31.70 -24.38 59.46
CA ASP A 878 -30.25 -24.45 59.63
C ASP A 878 -29.52 -24.00 58.35
N ALA A 879 -30.07 -24.35 57.18
CA ALA A 879 -29.55 -23.91 55.88
C ALA A 879 -29.66 -22.39 55.71
N ILE A 880 -30.82 -21.79 55.99
CA ILE A 880 -31.03 -20.33 55.90
C ILE A 880 -30.04 -19.60 56.81
N ALA A 881 -29.96 -19.99 58.08
CA ALA A 881 -29.08 -19.32 59.04
C ALA A 881 -27.60 -19.36 58.60
N LEU A 882 -27.17 -20.47 57.99
CA LEU A 882 -25.81 -20.61 57.48
C LEU A 882 -25.55 -19.77 56.23
N LEU A 883 -26.49 -19.75 55.27
CA LEU A 883 -26.38 -19.00 54.02
C LEU A 883 -26.45 -17.48 54.24
N GLU A 884 -27.32 -17.01 55.14
CA GLU A 884 -27.38 -15.58 55.52
C GLU A 884 -26.05 -15.10 56.12
N GLN A 885 -25.40 -15.93 56.94
CA GLN A 885 -24.07 -15.64 57.49
C GLN A 885 -23.02 -15.56 56.37
N VAL A 886 -22.98 -16.55 55.47
CA VAL A 886 -22.03 -16.60 54.34
C VAL A 886 -22.18 -15.37 53.45
N ILE A 887 -23.40 -15.05 53.01
CA ILE A 887 -23.67 -13.89 52.14
C ILE A 887 -23.31 -12.58 52.84
N THR A 888 -23.54 -12.46 54.16
CA THR A 888 -23.16 -11.26 54.91
C THR A 888 -21.63 -11.04 54.92
N ILE A 889 -20.85 -12.12 54.92
CA ILE A 889 -19.39 -12.07 54.84
C ILE A 889 -18.96 -11.75 53.40
N GLU A 890 -19.47 -12.48 52.41
CA GLU A 890 -19.16 -12.28 50.99
C GLU A 890 -19.55 -10.87 50.50
N ALA A 891 -20.64 -10.30 50.99
CA ALA A 891 -21.04 -8.94 50.63
C ALA A 891 -20.05 -7.87 51.11
N LYS A 892 -19.19 -8.18 52.08
CA LYS A 892 -18.12 -7.28 52.57
C LYS A 892 -16.81 -7.47 51.81
N THR A 893 -16.57 -8.63 51.23
CA THR A 893 -15.27 -9.02 50.65
C THR A 893 -15.29 -9.17 49.13
N LEU A 894 -16.44 -9.47 48.54
CA LEU A 894 -16.62 -9.76 47.11
C LEU A 894 -17.57 -8.76 46.44
N ALA A 895 -17.27 -8.45 45.18
CA ALA A 895 -18.13 -7.64 44.33
C ALA A 895 -19.50 -8.32 44.10
N GLU A 896 -20.52 -7.53 43.76
CA GLU A 896 -21.88 -8.03 43.55
C GLU A 896 -21.98 -9.02 42.38
N ASP A 897 -21.09 -8.91 41.40
CA ASP A 897 -21.00 -9.76 40.21
C ASP A 897 -20.01 -10.93 40.36
N HIS A 898 -19.47 -11.16 41.57
CA HIS A 898 -18.57 -12.28 41.82
C HIS A 898 -19.33 -13.62 41.80
N PRO A 899 -18.84 -14.66 41.08
CA PRO A 899 -19.53 -15.94 40.95
C PRO A 899 -19.92 -16.58 42.28
N ASP A 900 -18.98 -16.68 43.23
CA ASP A 900 -19.24 -17.31 44.54
C ASP A 900 -20.41 -16.64 45.30
N ARG A 901 -20.50 -15.30 45.21
CA ARG A 901 -21.59 -14.53 45.84
C ARG A 901 -22.94 -14.82 45.17
N LEU A 902 -22.97 -14.89 43.84
CA LEU A 902 -24.18 -15.20 43.08
C LEU A 902 -24.66 -16.64 43.37
N ILE A 903 -23.72 -17.59 43.46
CA ILE A 903 -23.99 -18.99 43.83
C ILE A 903 -24.58 -19.07 45.25
N SER A 904 -24.00 -18.38 46.23
CA SER A 904 -24.56 -18.32 47.60
C SER A 904 -25.95 -17.68 47.63
N GLN A 905 -26.20 -16.61 46.87
CA GLN A 905 -27.52 -15.99 46.76
C GLN A 905 -28.55 -16.89 46.09
N HIS A 906 -28.15 -17.66 45.08
CA HIS A 906 -28.98 -18.69 44.45
C HIS A 906 -29.43 -19.74 45.48
N GLU A 907 -28.51 -20.31 46.26
CA GLU A 907 -28.87 -21.29 47.28
C GLU A 907 -29.73 -20.68 48.40
N LEU A 908 -29.50 -19.42 48.79
CA LEU A 908 -30.38 -18.75 49.75
C LEU A 908 -31.79 -18.59 49.21
N ALA A 909 -31.94 -18.29 47.92
CA ALA A 909 -33.25 -18.25 47.29
C ALA A 909 -33.93 -19.62 47.28
N SER A 910 -33.20 -20.69 46.99
CA SER A 910 -33.71 -22.06 47.10
C SER A 910 -34.13 -22.39 48.55
N ALA A 911 -33.36 -21.94 49.53
CA ALA A 911 -33.70 -22.10 50.95
C ALA A 911 -34.97 -21.32 51.35
N TYR A 912 -35.12 -20.08 50.88
CA TYR A 912 -36.34 -19.29 51.07
C TYR A 912 -37.54 -19.94 50.41
N HIS A 913 -37.37 -20.45 49.19
CA HIS A 913 -38.41 -21.18 48.48
C HIS A 913 -38.86 -22.41 49.28
N ALA A 914 -37.92 -23.24 49.75
CA ALA A 914 -38.21 -24.41 50.60
C ALA A 914 -38.88 -24.04 51.94
N ASN A 915 -38.63 -22.84 52.48
CA ASN A 915 -39.28 -22.33 53.70
C ASN A 915 -40.66 -21.66 53.44
N GLY A 916 -41.10 -21.61 52.17
CA GLY A 916 -42.36 -20.96 51.77
C GLY A 916 -42.27 -19.43 51.62
N GLN A 917 -41.08 -18.84 51.72
CA GLN A 917 -40.81 -17.42 51.46
C GLN A 917 -40.64 -17.15 49.96
N VAL A 918 -41.64 -17.56 49.17
CA VAL A 918 -41.55 -17.60 47.70
C VAL A 918 -41.29 -16.21 47.09
N LYS A 919 -41.86 -15.14 47.66
CA LYS A 919 -41.64 -13.77 47.17
C LYS A 919 -40.20 -13.29 47.36
N ASP A 920 -39.58 -13.66 48.49
CA ASP A 920 -38.19 -13.30 48.78
C ASP A 920 -37.25 -14.08 47.83
N ALA A 921 -37.55 -15.35 47.57
CA ALA A 921 -36.84 -16.18 46.60
C ALA A 921 -36.90 -15.60 45.18
N ILE A 922 -38.09 -15.24 44.68
CA ILE A 922 -38.27 -14.62 43.36
C ILE A 922 -37.45 -13.32 43.26
N ALA A 923 -37.58 -12.42 44.23
CA ALA A 923 -36.89 -11.14 44.21
C ALA A 923 -35.36 -11.30 44.15
N LEU A 924 -34.81 -12.25 44.90
CA LEU A 924 -33.38 -12.54 44.91
C LEU A 924 -32.91 -13.17 43.58
N LEU A 925 -33.66 -14.13 43.03
CA LEU A 925 -33.32 -14.81 41.77
C LEU A 925 -33.41 -13.87 40.56
N GLU A 926 -34.39 -12.97 40.51
CA GLU A 926 -34.49 -11.95 39.46
C GLU A 926 -33.26 -11.04 39.45
N GLN A 927 -32.76 -10.65 40.64
CA GLN A 927 -31.53 -9.88 40.78
C GLN A 927 -30.31 -10.67 40.29
N VAL A 928 -30.15 -11.92 40.75
CA VAL A 928 -29.03 -12.80 40.36
C VAL A 928 -29.01 -13.00 38.84
N ILE A 929 -30.13 -13.40 38.23
CA ILE A 929 -30.24 -13.62 36.78
C ILE A 929 -29.96 -12.35 35.98
N THR A 930 -30.38 -11.17 36.50
CA THR A 930 -30.08 -9.89 35.86
C THR A 930 -28.58 -9.60 35.81
N ILE A 931 -27.84 -9.98 36.85
CA ILE A 931 -26.38 -9.83 36.91
C ILE A 931 -25.71 -10.90 36.03
N GLU A 932 -26.07 -12.17 36.18
CA GLU A 932 -25.57 -13.28 35.36
C GLU A 932 -25.82 -13.05 33.87
N ALA A 933 -26.94 -12.43 33.49
CA ALA A 933 -27.23 -12.12 32.09
C ALA A 933 -26.25 -11.13 31.46
N LYS A 934 -25.54 -10.34 32.27
CA LYS A 934 -24.50 -9.40 31.82
C LYS A 934 -23.12 -10.06 31.74
N THR A 935 -22.86 -11.10 32.53
CA THR A 935 -21.52 -11.67 32.72
C THR A 935 -21.34 -13.09 32.13
N LEU A 936 -22.43 -13.86 32.04
CA LEU A 936 -22.47 -15.26 31.62
C LEU A 936 -23.27 -15.47 30.32
N ALA A 937 -22.82 -16.43 29.52
CA ALA A 937 -23.53 -16.84 28.30
C ALA A 937 -24.90 -17.45 28.64
N LYS A 938 -25.82 -17.46 27.67
CA LYS A 938 -27.19 -17.99 27.88
C LYS A 938 -27.21 -19.48 28.21
N ASP A 939 -26.21 -20.22 27.77
CA ASP A 939 -26.01 -21.65 27.97
C ASP A 939 -25.10 -21.98 29.15
N HIS A 940 -24.70 -20.99 29.94
CA HIS A 940 -23.89 -21.22 31.14
C HIS A 940 -24.68 -22.02 32.20
N PRO A 941 -24.09 -23.05 32.83
CA PRO A 941 -24.77 -23.89 33.82
C PRO A 941 -25.41 -23.09 34.97
N ASP A 942 -24.65 -22.20 35.62
CA ASP A 942 -25.14 -21.42 36.77
C ASP A 942 -26.36 -20.54 36.42
N ARG A 943 -26.31 -19.87 35.26
CA ARG A 943 -27.45 -19.07 34.77
C ARG A 943 -28.69 -19.94 34.55
N LEU A 944 -28.51 -21.12 33.96
CA LEU A 944 -29.62 -22.05 33.74
C LEU A 944 -30.15 -22.62 35.06
N ALA A 945 -29.29 -22.82 36.07
CA ALA A 945 -29.70 -23.24 37.41
C ALA A 945 -30.54 -22.16 38.10
N SER A 946 -30.08 -20.90 38.10
CA SER A 946 -30.84 -19.75 38.62
C SER A 946 -32.18 -19.58 37.91
N GLN A 947 -32.22 -19.72 36.59
CA GLN A 947 -33.48 -19.66 35.82
C GLN A 947 -34.43 -20.82 36.13
N HIS A 948 -33.90 -22.03 36.34
CA HIS A 948 -34.68 -23.17 36.76
C HIS A 948 -35.31 -22.93 38.15
N GLU A 949 -34.53 -22.45 39.12
CA GLU A 949 -35.03 -22.16 40.46
C GLU A 949 -36.06 -21.02 40.44
N LEU A 950 -35.85 -19.99 39.60
CA LEU A 950 -36.85 -18.92 39.42
C LEU A 950 -38.16 -19.48 38.86
N ALA A 951 -38.09 -20.41 37.91
CA ALA A 951 -39.29 -21.05 37.39
C ALA A 951 -40.02 -21.88 38.45
N SER A 952 -39.28 -22.60 39.31
CA SER A 952 -39.88 -23.32 40.43
C SER A 952 -40.54 -22.37 41.44
N ALA A 953 -39.89 -21.24 41.75
CA ALA A 953 -40.48 -20.20 42.59
C ALA A 953 -41.72 -19.55 41.95
N TYR A 954 -41.73 -19.30 40.64
CA TYR A 954 -42.93 -18.85 39.92
C TYR A 954 -44.07 -19.87 39.99
N HIS A 955 -43.75 -21.15 39.82
CA HIS A 955 -44.72 -22.23 39.96
C HIS A 955 -45.33 -22.23 41.37
N ALA A 956 -44.51 -22.13 42.43
CA ALA A 956 -44.98 -22.04 43.82
C ALA A 956 -45.80 -20.76 44.10
N ASN A 957 -45.53 -19.65 43.39
CA ASN A 957 -46.30 -18.41 43.49
C ASN A 957 -47.59 -18.41 42.65
N GLY A 958 -47.89 -19.50 41.93
CA GLY A 958 -49.07 -19.62 41.06
C GLY A 958 -48.91 -18.99 39.66
N GLN A 959 -47.72 -18.50 39.32
CA GLN A 959 -47.36 -17.97 38.00
C GLN A 959 -46.98 -19.11 37.04
N VAL A 960 -47.86 -20.10 36.91
CA VAL A 960 -47.58 -21.38 36.23
C VAL A 960 -47.18 -21.19 34.76
N LYS A 961 -47.78 -20.22 34.06
CA LYS A 961 -47.45 -19.94 32.65
C LYS A 961 -46.03 -19.40 32.48
N ASP A 962 -45.60 -18.53 33.39
CA ASP A 962 -44.25 -17.95 33.37
C ASP A 962 -43.21 -19.04 33.69
N ALA A 963 -43.53 -19.92 34.65
CA ALA A 963 -42.71 -21.09 34.97
C ALA A 963 -42.53 -22.03 33.77
N ILE A 964 -43.61 -22.41 33.08
CA ILE A 964 -43.56 -23.25 31.87
C ILE A 964 -42.68 -22.59 30.80
N ALA A 965 -42.94 -21.32 30.47
CA ALA A 965 -42.21 -20.62 29.42
C ALA A 965 -40.71 -20.54 29.69
N LEU A 966 -40.31 -20.39 30.96
CA LEU A 966 -38.91 -20.35 31.37
C LEU A 966 -38.28 -21.77 31.35
N LEU A 967 -38.98 -22.78 31.85
CA LEU A 967 -38.49 -24.18 31.86
C LEU A 967 -38.32 -24.76 30.46
N GLU A 968 -39.26 -24.50 29.54
CA GLU A 968 -39.13 -24.93 28.14
C GLU A 968 -37.87 -24.35 27.48
N GLN A 969 -37.55 -23.07 27.76
CA GLN A 969 -36.31 -22.44 27.29
C GLN A 969 -35.08 -23.10 27.89
N VAL A 970 -35.05 -23.28 29.21
CA VAL A 970 -33.92 -23.91 29.93
C VAL A 970 -33.68 -25.34 29.41
N ILE A 971 -34.73 -26.15 29.27
CA ILE A 971 -34.63 -27.52 28.76
C ILE A 971 -34.17 -27.54 27.31
N THR A 972 -34.67 -26.64 26.47
CA THR A 972 -34.23 -26.54 25.06
C THR A 972 -32.73 -26.26 24.96
N ILE A 973 -32.19 -25.41 25.84
CA ILE A 973 -30.76 -25.11 25.90
C ILE A 973 -29.99 -26.31 26.47
N ARG A 974 -30.41 -26.85 27.62
CA ARG A 974 -29.78 -28.03 28.26
C ARG A 974 -29.78 -29.26 27.34
N ALA A 975 -30.79 -29.47 26.52
CA ALA A 975 -30.85 -30.59 25.56
C ALA A 975 -29.81 -30.49 24.44
N LYS A 976 -29.30 -29.29 24.13
CA LYS A 976 -28.21 -29.09 23.16
C LYS A 976 -26.84 -29.36 23.77
N THR A 977 -26.67 -29.09 25.07
CA THR A 977 -25.36 -29.09 25.74
C THR A 977 -25.13 -30.31 26.63
N LEU A 978 -26.17 -30.89 27.23
CA LEU A 978 -26.10 -31.99 28.20
C LEU A 978 -26.66 -33.30 27.63
N ALA A 979 -26.19 -34.43 28.17
CA ALA A 979 -26.73 -35.75 27.82
C ALA A 979 -28.17 -35.92 28.36
N GLU A 980 -28.91 -36.90 27.83
CA GLU A 980 -30.31 -37.15 28.24
C GLU A 980 -30.42 -37.61 29.70
N ASP A 981 -29.38 -38.27 30.20
CA ASP A 981 -29.27 -38.79 31.56
C ASP A 981 -28.58 -37.83 32.54
N HIS A 982 -28.29 -36.60 32.12
CA HIS A 982 -27.68 -35.60 32.99
C HIS A 982 -28.66 -35.15 34.10
N PRO A 983 -28.26 -35.11 35.38
CA PRO A 983 -29.13 -34.74 36.50
C PRO A 983 -29.90 -33.44 36.29
N ASP A 984 -29.23 -32.34 35.97
CA ASP A 984 -29.86 -31.03 35.74
C ASP A 984 -30.94 -31.02 34.65
N ARG A 985 -30.77 -31.85 33.60
CA ARG A 985 -31.77 -31.95 32.54
C ARG A 985 -33.02 -32.66 33.07
N LEU A 986 -32.84 -33.77 33.79
CA LEU A 986 -33.92 -34.54 34.37
C LEU A 986 -34.68 -33.72 35.43
N ILE A 987 -33.97 -32.97 36.28
CA ILE A 987 -34.57 -32.10 37.31
C ILE A 987 -35.42 -30.98 36.66
N SER A 988 -34.95 -30.34 35.59
CA SER A 988 -35.79 -29.36 34.88
C SER A 988 -36.99 -29.99 34.18
N GLN A 989 -36.85 -31.19 33.61
CA GLN A 989 -37.97 -31.90 32.99
C GLN A 989 -39.01 -32.33 34.04
N HIS A 990 -38.56 -32.77 35.21
CA HIS A 990 -39.41 -33.01 36.36
C HIS A 990 -40.22 -31.76 36.72
N GLU A 991 -39.56 -30.61 36.88
CA GLU A 991 -40.24 -29.37 37.26
C GLU A 991 -41.19 -28.87 36.18
N LEU A 992 -40.84 -29.04 34.90
CA LEU A 992 -41.75 -28.74 33.79
C LEU A 992 -42.99 -29.64 33.83
N ALA A 993 -42.83 -30.93 34.15
CA ALA A 993 -43.98 -31.82 34.29
C ALA A 993 -44.88 -31.42 35.47
N SER A 994 -44.28 -31.02 36.60
CA SER A 994 -45.01 -30.46 37.74
C SER A 994 -45.80 -29.21 37.35
N ALA A 995 -45.20 -28.29 36.58
CA ALA A 995 -45.86 -27.10 36.08
C ALA A 995 -46.96 -27.40 35.04
N TYR A 996 -46.75 -28.37 34.14
CA TYR A 996 -47.79 -28.85 33.21
C TYR A 996 -48.98 -29.44 33.96
N HIS A 997 -48.75 -30.23 35.00
CA HIS A 997 -49.81 -30.74 35.84
C HIS A 997 -50.60 -29.59 36.48
N ALA A 998 -49.93 -28.59 37.06
CA ALA A 998 -50.58 -27.41 37.63
C ALA A 998 -51.37 -26.57 36.60
N ASN A 999 -50.94 -26.57 35.33
CA ASN A 999 -51.64 -25.91 34.22
C ASN A 999 -52.78 -26.75 33.60
N GLY A 1000 -53.03 -27.97 34.12
CA GLY A 1000 -54.06 -28.90 33.61
C GLY A 1000 -53.63 -29.72 32.38
N GLN A 1001 -52.37 -29.62 31.95
CA GLN A 1001 -51.77 -30.42 30.87
C GLN A 1001 -51.31 -31.79 31.39
N VAL A 1002 -52.23 -32.52 32.02
CA VAL A 1002 -51.91 -33.76 32.77
C VAL A 1002 -51.28 -34.85 31.89
N LYS A 1003 -51.71 -34.97 30.63
CA LYS A 1003 -51.15 -35.96 29.70
C LYS A 1003 -49.70 -35.67 29.33
N ASP A 1004 -49.36 -34.39 29.12
CA ASP A 1004 -48.00 -33.96 28.81
C ASP A 1004 -47.09 -34.17 30.03
N ALA A 1005 -47.60 -33.89 31.23
CA ALA A 1005 -46.91 -34.16 32.49
C ALA A 1005 -46.60 -35.65 32.68
N ILE A 1006 -47.58 -36.54 32.46
CA ILE A 1006 -47.39 -38.00 32.57
C ILE A 1006 -46.33 -38.47 31.57
N ALA A 1007 -46.45 -38.10 30.30
CA ALA A 1007 -45.53 -38.54 29.26
C ALA A 1007 -44.07 -38.12 29.58
N LEU A 1008 -43.88 -36.90 30.08
CA LEU A 1008 -42.56 -36.41 30.46
C LEU A 1008 -42.01 -37.12 31.70
N LEU A 1009 -42.82 -37.34 32.74
CA LEU A 1009 -42.42 -38.03 33.97
C LEU A 1009 -42.10 -39.52 33.73
N GLU A 1010 -42.87 -40.22 32.90
CA GLU A 1010 -42.58 -41.61 32.53
C GLU A 1010 -41.21 -41.72 31.84
N GLN A 1011 -40.89 -40.78 30.94
CA GLN A 1011 -39.57 -40.71 30.30
C GLN A 1011 -38.47 -40.46 31.34
N VAL A 1012 -38.63 -39.43 32.19
CA VAL A 1012 -37.65 -39.07 33.23
C VAL A 1012 -37.39 -40.25 34.16
N ILE A 1013 -38.43 -40.88 34.71
CA ILE A 1013 -38.31 -42.01 35.63
C ILE A 1013 -37.67 -43.23 34.95
N THR A 1014 -37.96 -43.46 33.66
CA THR A 1014 -37.32 -44.54 32.90
C THR A 1014 -35.81 -44.35 32.79
N ILE A 1015 -35.34 -43.11 32.68
CA ILE A 1015 -33.92 -42.77 32.63
C ILE A 1015 -33.32 -42.83 34.04
N GLU A 1016 -33.94 -42.18 35.02
CA GLU A 1016 -33.53 -42.20 36.44
C GLU A 1016 -33.42 -43.64 36.97
N ALA A 1017 -34.32 -44.54 36.57
CA ALA A 1017 -34.26 -45.94 37.00
C ALA A 1017 -33.02 -46.70 36.50
N LYS A 1018 -32.37 -46.22 35.44
CA LYS A 1018 -31.12 -46.80 34.91
C LYS A 1018 -29.88 -46.20 35.61
N THR A 1019 -29.96 -44.96 36.08
CA THR A 1019 -28.80 -44.22 36.59
C THR A 1019 -28.77 -44.09 38.11
N LEU A 1020 -29.93 -43.90 38.74
CA LEU A 1020 -30.11 -43.62 40.17
C LEU A 1020 -30.62 -44.84 40.94
N ALA A 1021 -30.22 -44.94 42.21
CA ALA A 1021 -30.73 -45.95 43.13
C ALA A 1021 -32.23 -45.77 43.40
N GLU A 1022 -32.92 -46.83 43.83
CA GLU A 1022 -34.37 -46.79 44.09
C GLU A 1022 -34.75 -45.82 45.22
N ASP A 1023 -33.81 -45.59 46.15
CA ASP A 1023 -33.96 -44.69 47.29
C ASP A 1023 -33.41 -43.28 47.05
N HIS A 1024 -33.00 -42.96 45.81
CA HIS A 1024 -32.52 -41.62 45.47
C HIS A 1024 -33.65 -40.57 45.60
N PRO A 1025 -33.40 -39.40 46.22
CA PRO A 1025 -34.41 -38.37 46.42
C PRO A 1025 -35.15 -37.96 45.14
N ASP A 1026 -34.41 -37.62 44.08
CA ASP A 1026 -34.99 -37.14 42.81
C ASP A 1026 -35.91 -38.17 42.15
N ARG A 1027 -35.48 -39.45 42.12
CA ARG A 1027 -36.30 -40.54 41.58
C ARG A 1027 -37.60 -40.70 42.36
N LEU A 1028 -37.55 -40.63 43.68
CA LEU A 1028 -38.73 -40.70 44.54
C LEU A 1028 -39.63 -39.47 44.37
N ALA A 1029 -39.05 -38.29 44.12
CA ALA A 1029 -39.79 -37.07 43.82
C ALA A 1029 -40.54 -37.18 42.48
N SER A 1030 -39.85 -37.60 41.40
CA SER A 1030 -40.46 -37.87 40.09
C SER A 1030 -41.59 -38.90 40.19
N GLN A 1031 -41.38 -40.00 40.90
CA GLN A 1031 -42.42 -41.01 41.14
C GLN A 1031 -43.61 -40.47 41.95
N HIS A 1032 -43.36 -39.61 42.94
CA HIS A 1032 -44.42 -38.95 43.71
C HIS A 1032 -45.30 -38.07 42.82
N VAL A 1033 -44.70 -37.23 41.98
CA VAL A 1033 -45.44 -36.35 41.06
C VAL A 1033 -46.17 -37.17 40.00
N LEU A 1034 -45.56 -38.24 39.48
CA LEU A 1034 -46.24 -39.15 38.54
C LEU A 1034 -47.48 -39.78 39.17
N ALA A 1035 -47.41 -40.18 40.45
CA ALA A 1035 -48.58 -40.71 41.15
C ALA A 1035 -49.71 -39.68 41.26
N ILE A 1036 -49.38 -38.41 41.52
CA ILE A 1036 -50.36 -37.31 41.53
C ILE A 1036 -50.96 -37.10 40.13
N ALA A 1037 -50.12 -37.09 39.09
CA ALA A 1037 -50.58 -36.92 37.71
C ALA A 1037 -51.48 -38.10 37.25
N TYR A 1038 -51.16 -39.33 37.62
CA TYR A 1038 -52.02 -40.50 37.39
C TYR A 1038 -53.37 -40.35 38.07
N HIS A 1039 -53.43 -39.86 39.31
CA HIS A 1039 -54.70 -39.60 39.99
C HIS A 1039 -55.53 -38.55 39.25
N ALA A 1040 -54.90 -37.45 38.83
CA ALA A 1040 -55.56 -36.40 38.04
C ALA A 1040 -56.04 -36.89 36.66
N ASN A 1041 -55.39 -37.89 36.07
CA ASN A 1041 -55.79 -38.53 34.81
C ASN A 1041 -56.79 -39.69 34.99
N GLY A 1042 -57.26 -39.96 36.22
CA GLY A 1042 -58.22 -41.03 36.52
C GLY A 1042 -57.61 -42.43 36.69
N GLN A 1043 -56.29 -42.57 36.61
CA GLN A 1043 -55.54 -43.82 36.84
C GLN A 1043 -55.31 -44.08 38.34
N VAL A 1044 -56.39 -44.04 39.13
CA VAL A 1044 -56.34 -44.02 40.61
C VAL A 1044 -55.65 -45.25 41.21
N LYS A 1045 -55.81 -46.43 40.61
CA LYS A 1045 -55.16 -47.67 41.09
C LYS A 1045 -53.63 -47.59 40.96
N ASP A 1046 -53.15 -47.12 39.82
CA ASP A 1046 -51.71 -47.00 39.54
C ASP A 1046 -51.08 -45.90 40.41
N ALA A 1047 -51.78 -44.78 40.59
CA ALA A 1047 -51.41 -43.70 41.50
C ALA A 1047 -51.21 -44.19 42.95
N ILE A 1048 -52.19 -44.91 43.51
CA ILE A 1048 -52.11 -45.44 44.88
C ILE A 1048 -50.98 -46.45 45.01
N ALA A 1049 -50.80 -47.33 44.02
CA ALA A 1049 -49.74 -48.34 44.04
C ALA A 1049 -48.35 -47.70 44.06
N LEU A 1050 -48.10 -46.74 43.16
CA LEU A 1050 -46.83 -46.03 43.07
C LEU A 1050 -46.54 -45.21 44.33
N LEU A 1051 -47.52 -44.46 44.84
CA LEU A 1051 -47.33 -43.63 46.03
C LEU A 1051 -47.08 -44.47 47.30
N LYS A 1052 -47.69 -45.65 47.43
CA LYS A 1052 -47.38 -46.60 48.50
C LYS A 1052 -45.93 -47.09 48.45
N GLN A 1053 -45.42 -47.37 47.25
CA GLN A 1053 -44.02 -47.75 47.06
C GLN A 1053 -43.10 -46.61 47.49
N VAL A 1054 -43.35 -45.38 47.02
CA VAL A 1054 -42.56 -44.19 47.39
C VAL A 1054 -42.53 -43.98 48.90
N ILE A 1055 -43.68 -44.06 49.60
CA ILE A 1055 -43.75 -43.91 51.07
C ILE A 1055 -42.96 -45.01 51.78
N THR A 1056 -43.05 -46.25 51.29
CA THR A 1056 -42.34 -47.39 51.87
C THR A 1056 -40.83 -47.19 51.80
N ILE A 1057 -40.33 -46.63 50.70
CA ILE A 1057 -38.90 -46.35 50.53
C ILE A 1057 -38.50 -45.11 51.35
N ARG A 1058 -39.24 -44.00 51.26
CA ARG A 1058 -39.01 -42.79 52.07
C ARG A 1058 -38.98 -43.07 53.57
N ALA A 1059 -39.80 -44.00 54.07
CA ALA A 1059 -39.80 -44.39 55.48
C ALA A 1059 -38.51 -45.12 55.95
N LYS A 1060 -37.72 -45.69 55.02
CA LYS A 1060 -36.44 -46.32 55.34
C LYS A 1060 -35.29 -45.31 55.44
N THR A 1061 -35.38 -44.20 54.71
CA THR A 1061 -34.27 -43.24 54.56
C THR A 1061 -34.50 -41.91 55.29
N LEU A 1062 -35.75 -41.43 55.32
CA LEU A 1062 -36.16 -40.14 55.87
C LEU A 1062 -36.81 -40.29 57.26
N ALA A 1063 -36.58 -39.28 58.11
CA ALA A 1063 -37.23 -39.17 59.41
C ALA A 1063 -38.75 -39.02 59.29
N GLU A 1064 -39.49 -39.31 60.37
CA GLU A 1064 -40.96 -39.28 60.34
C GLU A 1064 -41.54 -37.89 60.10
N ASP A 1065 -40.83 -36.87 60.54
CA ASP A 1065 -41.15 -35.44 60.41
C ASP A 1065 -40.62 -34.82 59.11
N HIS A 1066 -39.97 -35.59 58.23
CA HIS A 1066 -39.43 -35.07 56.97
C HIS A 1066 -40.57 -34.60 56.05
N PRO A 1067 -40.50 -33.38 55.47
CA PRO A 1067 -41.56 -32.81 54.64
C PRO A 1067 -42.06 -33.73 53.52
N ASP A 1068 -41.14 -34.29 52.72
CA ASP A 1068 -41.48 -35.18 51.60
C ASP A 1068 -42.23 -36.45 52.01
N ARG A 1069 -41.90 -37.00 53.18
CA ARG A 1069 -42.58 -38.20 53.70
C ARG A 1069 -44.01 -37.83 54.12
N LEU A 1070 -44.17 -36.72 54.83
CA LEU A 1070 -45.47 -36.22 55.27
C LEU A 1070 -46.38 -35.88 54.07
N ILE A 1071 -45.86 -35.16 53.07
CA ILE A 1071 -46.60 -34.79 51.86
C ILE A 1071 -47.07 -36.04 51.11
N SER A 1072 -46.22 -37.05 50.95
CA SER A 1072 -46.65 -38.32 50.33
C SER A 1072 -47.75 -39.02 51.11
N GLN A 1073 -47.65 -39.08 52.44
CA GLN A 1073 -48.67 -39.70 53.28
C GLN A 1073 -50.01 -38.95 53.25
N GLN A 1074 -49.97 -37.62 53.21
CA GLN A 1074 -51.15 -36.77 53.04
C GLN A 1074 -51.84 -37.04 51.70
N TRP A 1075 -51.07 -37.06 50.61
CA TRP A 1075 -51.59 -37.39 49.28
C TRP A 1075 -52.18 -38.81 49.21
N LEU A 1076 -51.53 -39.80 49.80
CA LEU A 1076 -52.08 -41.16 49.85
C LEU A 1076 -53.40 -41.20 50.62
N THR A 1077 -53.49 -40.49 51.74
CA THR A 1077 -54.71 -40.38 52.53
C THR A 1077 -55.83 -39.71 51.73
N TYR A 1078 -55.50 -38.66 50.97
CA TYR A 1078 -56.44 -37.99 50.08
C TYR A 1078 -56.93 -38.92 48.96
N MET A 1079 -56.02 -39.58 48.24
CA MET A 1079 -56.36 -40.49 47.14
C MET A 1079 -57.24 -41.66 47.60
N LEU A 1080 -56.97 -42.22 48.79
CA LEU A 1080 -57.79 -43.29 49.37
C LEU A 1080 -59.21 -42.81 49.71
N LYS A 1081 -59.36 -41.60 50.27
CA LYS A 1081 -60.68 -41.01 50.56
C LYS A 1081 -61.48 -40.76 49.29
N THR A 1082 -60.86 -40.23 48.23
CA THR A 1082 -61.55 -40.01 46.94
C THR A 1082 -61.90 -41.34 46.25
N ALA A 1083 -61.02 -42.34 46.31
CA ALA A 1083 -61.28 -43.66 45.71
C ALA A 1083 -62.43 -44.41 46.38
N ASP A 1084 -62.63 -44.22 47.68
CA ASP A 1084 -63.77 -44.79 48.40
C ASP A 1084 -65.07 -44.02 48.13
N GLN A 1085 -65.02 -42.71 47.85
CA GLN A 1085 -66.20 -41.95 47.43
C GLN A 1085 -66.70 -42.38 46.03
N ASP A 1086 -65.79 -42.59 45.07
CA ASP A 1086 -66.14 -43.03 43.70
C ASP A 1086 -66.74 -44.45 43.64
N LYS A 1087 -66.54 -45.28 44.68
CA LYS A 1087 -67.19 -46.60 44.81
C LYS A 1087 -68.67 -46.54 45.20
N TYR A 1088 -69.17 -45.41 45.69
CA TYR A 1088 -70.57 -45.23 46.11
C TYR A 1088 -71.40 -44.34 45.16
N THR A 1089 -70.80 -43.84 44.08
CA THR A 1089 -71.44 -42.98 43.05
C THR A 1089 -71.48 -43.57 41.64
N THR A 1090 -71.15 -44.85 41.47
CA THR A 1090 -71.53 -45.66 40.29
C THR A 1090 -72.71 -46.56 40.62
#